data_AF-A0A841BYW4-F1
#
_entry.id   AF-A0A841BYW4-F1
#
_cell.length_a   1.000
_cell.length_b   1.000
_cell.length_c   1.000
_cell.angle_alpha   90.00
_cell.angle_beta   90.00
_cell.angle_gamma   90.00
#
_symmetry.space_group_name_H-M   'P 1'
#
loop_
_entity.id
_entity.type
_entity.pdbx_description
1 polymer ?
#
loop_
_entity_poly.entity_id
_entity_poly.type
_entity_poly.pdbx_seq_one_letter_code
_entity_poly.pdbx_strand_id
1 'polypeptide(L)'
;MHRRTVLRGGLAIAGGLALAGHAITESWAGGTGTPVTLVGDASSGGHYFPYPAGLSRTPFVKLPAGSTRATGWLAQQLALETTGIAGSYDQISHFLVYADCGWVNPAKGGWEELPYWLRGLSALAAVTGDAGLRSKVATWVNGIVATQQADGFFGPSALRTSLGGGPDFWPFMPLLQALRTYQEYSGDTRILPMLTRFLQYQNTFGASVFNQSWGSVRWATNLDTVYWVFARTGQSFLLSLADKIHQYSKNYVNNLPSMHNVDLAQGFTEPALIALRGNASLTQASYNNYAAIQGTWGQFPGGGFAGDENIRTDYRDPRQGFETCGIVEYMQSFETMSRLTGDASWADGCENLAFNSLPAALSPEHRSLHYIVSANSVQLDNRAKTQGQFQNGFAMQAFLLGVDQYRCCPHNYGQGWPYFTDNLWQATADRGLAATMYAPSTVTAKVGSAATTVSVATTTTYPFSGSVSLRITTPSAVAFPLYLRIPGWCANPSITVNGGAVSAYGGPAYVPVNRTWQNGDTVTITFPMAPRTTTWTANHGAISVSNGPLAYSLEIGQNFLRYNDPANAWPEYQVFATSAWNYGLIPGTFSAVATGASGNPFTPAGTPVAITAQAKAIPNWQADTENVVSTLQQSPVASPEPTRSVRLIPMGAASLRISSFPVIGGGRGWQLPATPSASWCFSGDTVTAFNSGYDPTSSYDLSHRRHTWWDHTGTSEWAQYTYPAPVTITGTGVYWFDDTGHGQCRVPASWRLEYLTSGGSWAAVPGASAYGVALNAYNSVTFPAVTTTALRIVAQLRAGFSGGILQWAVTATPATVRAGVWYRVQNLNSGKVLAVSGASTADSANVTQWADNGTTDHLWRFDHVGNNWYKIVNQNSGKLLAVQNMSQANSAPVQQFADSGSDDHLWQLLGDGAGRIRIRNLHSGLVLGVSGMSTADGAQVVQFEDNGTADHRWRLLG
;
A
#
# COMPACT_ATOMS: atom_id res chain seq x y z
N MET A 1 4.57 -37.65 -22.17
CA MET A 1 3.28 -38.10 -22.72
C MET A 1 2.52 -36.88 -23.21
N HIS A 2 2.15 -36.87 -24.50
CA HIS A 2 1.43 -35.80 -25.18
C HIS A 2 0.03 -35.55 -24.60
N ARG A 3 -0.41 -34.28 -24.55
CA ARG A 3 -1.75 -33.85 -24.99
C ARG A 3 -1.91 -32.32 -24.99
N ARG A 4 -1.92 -31.75 -26.20
CA ARG A 4 -2.69 -30.55 -26.55
C ARG A 4 -4.18 -30.92 -26.65
N THR A 5 -5.05 -29.90 -26.64
CA THR A 5 -6.49 -29.85 -26.99
C THR A 5 -7.44 -29.79 -25.80
N VAL A 6 -8.01 -28.60 -25.51
CA VAL A 6 -9.47 -28.37 -25.43
C VAL A 6 -9.73 -26.89 -25.74
N LEU A 7 -10.50 -26.64 -26.80
CA LEU A 7 -11.19 -25.38 -27.06
C LEU A 7 -12.61 -25.72 -27.55
N ARG A 8 -13.59 -24.99 -26.99
CA ARG A 8 -14.97 -24.74 -27.43
C ARG A 8 -16.06 -25.81 -27.15
N GLY A 9 -17.09 -25.34 -26.45
CA GLY A 9 -18.41 -25.99 -26.35
C GLY A 9 -19.29 -25.35 -25.28
N GLY A 10 -19.74 -24.12 -25.47
CA GLY A 10 -20.75 -23.47 -24.63
C GLY A 10 -22.02 -23.19 -25.43
N LEU A 11 -23.03 -24.04 -25.27
CA LEU A 11 -24.35 -23.89 -25.86
C LEU A 11 -25.14 -22.82 -25.08
N ALA A 12 -25.89 -21.98 -25.81
CA ALA A 12 -26.74 -20.94 -25.27
C ALA A 12 -27.96 -21.52 -24.53
N ILE A 13 -28.25 -20.99 -23.33
CA ILE A 13 -29.58 -21.04 -22.71
C ILE A 13 -29.97 -19.60 -22.40
N ALA A 14 -31.03 -19.13 -23.07
CA ALA A 14 -31.65 -17.84 -22.84
C ALA A 14 -32.66 -17.95 -21.68
N GLY A 15 -32.59 -17.02 -20.72
CA GLY A 15 -33.64 -16.85 -19.71
C GLY A 15 -33.19 -16.05 -18.48
N GLY A 16 -33.76 -14.84 -18.30
CA GLY A 16 -33.75 -14.10 -17.03
C GLY A 16 -32.87 -12.85 -16.99
N LEU A 17 -33.44 -11.68 -17.33
CA LEU A 17 -32.83 -10.37 -17.11
C LEU A 17 -32.75 -10.08 -15.60
N ALA A 18 -31.58 -10.30 -15.01
CA ALA A 18 -31.10 -9.56 -13.85
C ALA A 18 -29.90 -8.74 -14.30
N LEU A 19 -29.96 -7.42 -14.11
CA LEU A 19 -28.85 -6.49 -14.36
C LEU A 19 -27.73 -6.77 -13.32
N ALA A 20 -26.97 -7.84 -13.53
CA ALA A 20 -25.71 -8.06 -12.86
C ALA A 20 -24.66 -7.15 -13.51
N GLY A 21 -24.23 -6.13 -12.78
CA GLY A 21 -23.03 -5.38 -13.14
C GLY A 21 -21.89 -6.38 -13.35
N HIS A 22 -21.30 -6.37 -14.53
CA HIS A 22 -20.18 -7.24 -14.84
C HIS A 22 -19.03 -6.88 -13.89
N ALA A 23 -18.75 -7.75 -12.93
CA ALA A 23 -17.52 -7.72 -12.17
C ALA A 23 -16.38 -8.03 -13.16
N ILE A 24 -15.79 -6.98 -13.73
CA ILE A 24 -14.51 -7.11 -14.42
C ILE A 24 -13.50 -7.27 -13.29
N THR A 25 -13.04 -8.49 -13.03
CA THR A 25 -11.87 -8.68 -12.18
C THR A 25 -10.74 -7.90 -12.85
N GLU A 26 -10.21 -6.86 -12.19
CA GLU A 26 -8.86 -6.36 -12.51
C GLU A 26 -7.86 -7.44 -12.09
N SER A 27 -7.90 -8.58 -12.79
CA SER A 27 -6.76 -9.47 -12.83
C SER A 27 -5.72 -8.75 -13.69
N TRP A 28 -4.97 -7.84 -13.10
CA TRP A 28 -3.61 -7.48 -13.54
C TRP A 28 -2.64 -8.65 -13.37
N ALA A 29 -3.15 -9.89 -13.48
CA ALA A 29 -2.44 -11.13 -13.31
C ALA A 29 -1.83 -11.51 -14.66
N GLY A 30 -0.64 -10.98 -14.92
CA GLY A 30 0.15 -11.31 -16.11
C GLY A 30 -0.14 -10.39 -17.28
N GLY A 31 0.92 -9.90 -17.92
CA GLY A 31 0.75 -9.23 -19.19
C GLY A 31 0.04 -10.15 -20.19
N THR A 32 -0.75 -9.58 -21.09
CA THR A 32 -1.55 -10.36 -22.05
C THR A 32 -0.67 -11.21 -22.96
N GLY A 33 0.65 -10.95 -22.97
CA GLY A 33 1.59 -11.59 -23.86
C GLY A 33 1.33 -11.20 -25.30
N THR A 34 0.71 -10.02 -25.53
CA THR A 34 0.38 -9.50 -26.85
C THR A 34 1.26 -8.30 -27.17
N PRO A 35 2.47 -8.53 -27.73
CA PRO A 35 3.33 -7.48 -28.28
C PRO A 35 2.64 -6.61 -29.33
N VAL A 36 3.05 -5.36 -29.40
CA VAL A 36 2.77 -4.48 -30.55
C VAL A 36 3.24 -5.11 -31.86
N THR A 37 2.43 -4.96 -32.91
CA THR A 37 2.85 -5.24 -34.28
C THR A 37 3.32 -3.95 -34.93
N LEU A 38 4.61 -3.87 -35.29
CA LEU A 38 5.16 -2.72 -35.99
C LEU A 38 4.67 -2.69 -37.45
N VAL A 39 4.27 -1.52 -37.93
CA VAL A 39 3.70 -1.30 -39.27
C VAL A 39 4.65 -0.56 -40.23
N GLY A 40 5.75 -0.01 -39.73
CA GLY A 40 6.81 0.61 -40.53
C GLY A 40 7.98 -0.34 -40.83
N ASP A 41 9.04 0.22 -41.45
CA ASP A 41 10.27 -0.51 -41.75
C ASP A 41 11.15 -0.71 -40.51
N ALA A 42 10.98 -1.85 -39.84
CA ALA A 42 11.79 -2.25 -38.70
C ALA A 42 13.17 -2.85 -39.08
N SER A 43 13.51 -2.95 -40.38
CA SER A 43 14.74 -3.61 -40.86
C SER A 43 16.03 -2.86 -40.47
N SER A 44 15.91 -1.58 -40.11
CA SER A 44 17.04 -0.70 -39.79
C SER A 44 17.31 -0.50 -38.29
N GLY A 45 16.40 -0.90 -37.39
CA GLY A 45 16.60 -0.82 -35.94
C GLY A 45 16.40 0.58 -35.30
N GLY A 46 15.77 1.51 -36.01
CA GLY A 46 15.49 2.86 -35.48
C GLY A 46 16.70 3.81 -35.48
N HIS A 47 16.59 4.94 -34.76
CA HIS A 47 17.60 6.01 -34.73
C HIS A 47 18.43 6.10 -33.45
N TYR A 48 17.99 5.45 -32.38
CA TYR A 48 18.45 5.75 -31.01
C TYR A 48 19.25 4.63 -30.34
N PHE A 49 19.11 3.41 -30.84
CA PHE A 49 19.85 2.27 -30.33
C PHE A 49 20.40 1.46 -31.49
N PRO A 50 21.72 1.47 -31.72
CA PRO A 50 22.32 0.55 -32.67
C PRO A 50 22.14 -0.88 -32.14
N TYR A 51 21.61 -1.78 -32.97
CA TYR A 51 21.57 -3.21 -32.69
C TYR A 51 22.75 -3.89 -33.39
N PRO A 52 23.95 -3.93 -32.77
CA PRO A 52 25.06 -4.70 -33.30
C PRO A 52 24.71 -6.21 -33.33
N ALA A 53 25.44 -6.97 -34.15
CA ALA A 53 25.29 -8.41 -34.20
C ALA A 53 25.40 -9.03 -32.79
N GLY A 54 24.48 -9.92 -32.45
CA GLY A 54 24.44 -10.61 -31.14
C GLY A 54 23.33 -10.16 -30.19
N LEU A 55 22.58 -9.09 -30.51
CA LEU A 55 21.35 -8.72 -29.81
C LEU A 55 20.12 -8.77 -30.72
N SER A 56 19.03 -9.30 -30.19
CA SER A 56 17.71 -9.27 -30.78
C SER A 56 17.12 -7.87 -30.68
N ARG A 57 16.33 -7.48 -31.67
CA ARG A 57 15.68 -6.16 -31.70
C ARG A 57 14.49 -6.15 -30.76
N THR A 58 14.31 -5.05 -30.04
CA THR A 58 13.09 -4.78 -29.26
C THR A 58 12.18 -3.84 -30.04
N PRO A 59 10.85 -3.91 -29.85
CA PRO A 59 9.92 -3.06 -30.56
C PRO A 59 10.10 -1.58 -30.21
N PHE A 60 10.39 -1.28 -28.95
CA PHE A 60 10.62 0.07 -28.46
C PHE A 60 12.02 0.26 -27.89
N VAL A 61 12.48 1.50 -27.94
CA VAL A 61 13.82 1.93 -27.57
C VAL A 61 13.71 3.19 -26.72
N LYS A 62 14.46 3.21 -25.61
CA LYS A 62 14.54 4.39 -24.73
C LYS A 62 15.06 5.59 -25.51
N LEU A 63 14.34 6.71 -25.45
CA LEU A 63 14.87 7.99 -25.89
C LEU A 63 16.00 8.45 -24.94
N PRO A 64 16.95 9.29 -25.41
CA PRO A 64 17.95 9.89 -24.53
C PRO A 64 17.30 10.57 -23.32
N ALA A 65 17.94 10.46 -22.15
CA ALA A 65 17.43 11.07 -20.92
C ALA A 65 17.15 12.56 -21.12
N GLY A 66 15.93 12.98 -20.78
CA GLY A 66 15.49 14.36 -20.98
C GLY A 66 15.11 14.72 -22.42
N SER A 67 14.84 13.76 -23.30
CA SER A 67 14.08 14.00 -24.53
C SER A 67 12.63 14.40 -24.26
N THR A 68 12.10 14.03 -23.10
CA THR A 68 10.76 14.39 -22.63
C THR A 68 10.84 15.41 -21.49
N ARG A 69 9.98 16.42 -21.54
CA ARG A 69 9.80 17.45 -20.51
C ARG A 69 8.37 17.41 -20.02
N ALA A 70 8.17 17.30 -18.71
CA ALA A 70 6.83 17.39 -18.13
C ALA A 70 6.27 18.81 -18.20
N THR A 71 4.94 18.91 -18.26
CA THR A 71 4.18 20.14 -18.03
C THR A 71 3.05 19.85 -17.04
N GLY A 72 2.19 20.84 -16.73
CA GLY A 72 1.01 20.63 -15.88
C GLY A 72 1.31 20.01 -14.51
N TRP A 73 0.48 19.07 -14.08
CA TRP A 73 0.61 18.44 -12.77
C TRP A 73 1.91 17.65 -12.60
N LEU A 74 2.44 17.03 -13.66
CA LEU A 74 3.67 16.23 -13.58
C LEU A 74 4.89 17.13 -13.36
N ALA A 75 4.92 18.30 -14.00
CA ALA A 75 5.96 19.29 -13.73
C ALA A 75 5.91 19.79 -12.27
N GLN A 76 4.71 19.91 -11.69
CA GLN A 76 4.56 20.24 -10.28
C GLN A 76 5.15 19.15 -9.37
N GLN A 77 4.93 17.86 -9.65
CA GLN A 77 5.51 16.77 -8.87
C GLN A 77 7.05 16.76 -8.95
N LEU A 78 7.62 16.97 -10.14
CA LEU A 78 9.08 17.06 -10.31
C LEU A 78 9.68 18.29 -9.61
N ALA A 79 8.94 19.40 -9.53
CA ALA A 79 9.35 20.59 -8.77
C ALA A 79 9.35 20.32 -7.24
N LEU A 80 8.36 19.58 -6.75
CA LEU A 80 8.36 19.10 -5.35
C LEU A 80 9.54 18.18 -5.08
N GLU A 81 9.85 17.22 -5.97
CA GLU A 81 11.03 16.36 -5.82
C GLU A 81 12.36 17.13 -5.83
N THR A 82 12.47 18.17 -6.66
CA THR A 82 13.66 19.03 -6.75
C THR A 82 13.97 19.73 -5.42
N THR A 83 12.93 20.14 -4.69
CA THR A 83 13.04 20.84 -3.40
C THR A 83 12.78 19.95 -2.18
N GLY A 84 12.43 18.68 -2.41
CA GLY A 84 12.20 17.64 -1.42
C GLY A 84 13.42 16.76 -1.22
N ILE A 85 13.21 15.55 -0.69
CA ILE A 85 14.29 14.61 -0.36
C ILE A 85 15.15 14.35 -1.61
N ALA A 86 14.55 13.92 -2.74
CA ALA A 86 15.30 13.55 -3.94
C ALA A 86 16.33 14.61 -4.40
N GLY A 87 15.97 15.89 -4.47
CA GLY A 87 16.89 16.94 -4.93
C GLY A 87 17.83 17.51 -3.87
N SER A 88 17.54 17.33 -2.57
CA SER A 88 18.22 18.03 -1.47
C SER A 88 18.68 17.13 -0.33
N TYR A 89 18.67 15.80 -0.50
CA TYR A 89 19.04 14.89 0.58
C TYR A 89 20.50 15.00 1.03
N ASP A 90 21.38 15.51 0.17
CA ASP A 90 22.77 15.86 0.49
C ASP A 90 22.91 16.93 1.59
N GLN A 91 21.83 17.63 1.91
CA GLN A 91 21.78 18.59 3.03
C GLN A 91 21.48 17.92 4.37
N ILE A 92 21.06 16.65 4.37
CA ILE A 92 20.52 15.94 5.54
C ILE A 92 21.25 14.63 5.81
N SER A 93 21.43 13.82 4.77
CA SER A 93 21.97 12.47 4.86
C SER A 93 23.47 12.54 5.09
N HIS A 94 23.92 12.02 6.23
CA HIS A 94 25.34 11.94 6.53
C HIS A 94 26.10 10.96 5.60
N PHE A 95 25.39 10.15 4.81
CA PHE A 95 25.97 9.31 3.74
C PHE A 95 26.32 10.11 2.48
N LEU A 96 25.77 11.32 2.32
CA LEU A 96 25.90 12.17 1.14
C LEU A 96 26.82 13.38 1.37
N VAL A 97 27.72 13.29 2.37
CA VAL A 97 28.74 14.32 2.60
C VAL A 97 29.89 14.12 1.63
N TYR A 98 30.04 15.04 0.66
CA TYR A 98 31.01 14.90 -0.44
C TYR A 98 32.43 14.56 0.03
N ALA A 99 32.97 15.30 1.00
CA ALA A 99 34.34 15.11 1.48
C ALA A 99 34.58 13.77 2.20
N ASP A 100 33.52 13.13 2.71
CA ASP A 100 33.58 11.89 3.49
C ASP A 100 33.02 10.67 2.74
N CYS A 101 32.69 10.82 1.46
CA CYS A 101 32.09 9.76 0.66
C CYS A 101 33.15 8.94 -0.12
N GLY A 102 33.15 7.62 0.07
CA GLY A 102 34.06 6.67 -0.58
C GLY A 102 34.05 6.68 -2.10
N TRP A 103 32.94 7.13 -2.69
CA TRP A 103 32.75 7.23 -4.13
C TRP A 103 33.56 8.34 -4.79
N VAL A 104 33.95 9.37 -4.05
CA VAL A 104 34.83 10.45 -4.53
C VAL A 104 36.21 10.44 -3.86
N ASN A 105 36.36 9.69 -2.76
CA ASN A 105 37.62 9.44 -2.09
C ASN A 105 37.77 7.94 -1.76
N PRO A 106 38.55 7.16 -2.52
CA PRO A 106 38.64 5.70 -2.36
C PRO A 106 39.10 5.19 -0.99
N ALA A 107 39.67 6.04 -0.13
CA ALA A 107 40.09 5.67 1.21
C ALA A 107 38.93 5.69 2.24
N LYS A 108 37.78 6.28 1.88
CA LYS A 108 36.61 6.41 2.75
C LYS A 108 35.61 5.28 2.50
N GLY A 109 34.66 5.12 3.42
CA GLY A 109 33.54 4.17 3.27
C GLY A 109 32.47 4.68 2.31
N GLY A 110 31.72 3.76 1.72
CA GLY A 110 30.58 4.06 0.86
C GLY A 110 29.95 2.77 0.37
N TRP A 111 28.62 2.76 0.28
CA TRP A 111 27.86 1.60 -0.20
C TRP A 111 26.75 2.09 -1.14
N GLU A 112 25.49 1.71 -0.92
CA GLU A 112 24.39 1.92 -1.88
C GLU A 112 23.70 3.30 -1.79
N GLU A 113 23.92 4.07 -0.73
CA GLU A 113 23.19 5.31 -0.45
C GLU A 113 23.41 6.40 -1.52
N LEU A 114 24.68 6.72 -1.82
CA LEU A 114 25.01 7.63 -2.93
C LEU A 114 24.57 7.07 -4.29
N PRO A 115 24.89 5.81 -4.67
CA PRO A 115 24.42 5.22 -5.92
C PRO A 115 22.92 5.33 -6.16
N TYR A 116 22.11 5.01 -5.15
CA TYR A 116 20.66 5.11 -5.25
C TYR A 116 20.20 6.55 -5.45
N TRP A 117 20.68 7.46 -4.60
CA TRP A 117 20.31 8.87 -4.66
C TRP A 117 20.77 9.52 -5.97
N LEU A 118 22.00 9.26 -6.40
CA LEU A 118 22.56 9.82 -7.62
C LEU A 118 21.85 9.28 -8.87
N ARG A 119 21.33 8.04 -8.85
CA ARG A 119 20.50 7.48 -9.93
C ARG A 119 19.23 8.32 -10.12
N GLY A 120 18.49 8.55 -9.05
CA GLY A 120 17.29 9.40 -9.07
C GLY A 120 17.60 10.85 -9.43
N LEU A 121 18.61 11.45 -8.77
CA LEU A 121 19.03 12.83 -8.98
C LEU A 121 19.47 13.10 -10.43
N SER A 122 20.22 12.17 -11.04
CA SER A 122 20.66 12.30 -12.44
C SER A 122 19.47 12.30 -13.39
N ALA A 123 18.47 11.44 -13.15
CA ALA A 123 17.25 11.40 -13.93
C ALA A 123 16.41 12.67 -13.75
N LEU A 124 16.25 13.13 -12.50
CA LEU A 124 15.55 14.37 -12.16
C LEU A 124 16.19 15.57 -12.86
N ALA A 125 17.52 15.71 -12.80
CA ALA A 125 18.27 16.75 -13.49
C ALA A 125 18.12 16.68 -15.03
N ALA A 126 17.99 15.48 -15.59
CA ALA A 126 17.77 15.26 -17.01
C ALA A 126 16.38 15.74 -17.45
N VAL A 127 15.32 15.32 -16.74
CA VAL A 127 13.92 15.59 -17.14
C VAL A 127 13.44 16.99 -16.79
N THR A 128 13.97 17.62 -15.73
CA THR A 128 13.65 19.01 -15.37
C THR A 128 14.46 20.01 -16.18
N GLY A 129 15.70 19.64 -16.56
CA GLY A 129 16.65 20.59 -17.14
C GLY A 129 17.23 21.57 -16.13
N ASP A 130 17.00 21.36 -14.82
CA ASP A 130 17.45 22.27 -13.77
C ASP A 130 18.98 22.39 -13.73
N ALA A 131 19.49 23.61 -13.86
CA ALA A 131 20.93 23.87 -13.94
C ALA A 131 21.64 23.59 -12.61
N GLY A 132 20.98 23.82 -11.47
CA GLY A 132 21.52 23.57 -10.14
C GLY A 132 21.69 22.07 -9.89
N LEU A 133 20.67 21.27 -10.18
CA LEU A 133 20.73 19.81 -10.10
C LEU A 133 21.77 19.25 -11.07
N ARG A 134 21.83 19.75 -12.31
CA ARG A 134 22.85 19.31 -13.29
C ARG A 134 24.27 19.59 -12.81
N SER A 135 24.51 20.75 -12.20
CA SER A 135 25.79 21.10 -11.59
C SER A 135 26.13 20.21 -10.40
N LYS A 136 25.14 19.92 -9.54
CA LYS A 136 25.28 19.00 -8.41
C LYS A 136 25.66 17.59 -8.88
N VAL A 137 24.93 17.03 -9.86
CA VAL A 137 25.24 15.73 -10.46
C VAL A 137 26.65 15.72 -11.06
N ALA A 138 27.00 16.75 -11.85
CA ALA A 138 28.33 16.85 -12.45
C ALA A 138 29.45 16.85 -11.39
N THR A 139 29.24 17.49 -10.24
CA THR A 139 30.21 17.52 -9.13
C THR A 139 30.49 16.11 -8.59
N TRP A 140 29.43 15.32 -8.35
CA TRP A 140 29.55 13.92 -7.93
C TRP A 140 30.19 13.04 -9.00
N VAL A 141 29.72 13.14 -10.24
CA VAL A 141 30.25 12.34 -11.35
C VAL A 141 31.73 12.64 -11.60
N ASN A 142 32.15 13.90 -11.55
CA ASN A 142 33.55 14.29 -11.71
C ASN A 142 34.44 13.66 -10.61
N GLY A 143 33.99 13.69 -9.36
CA GLY A 143 34.70 13.04 -8.25
C GLY A 143 34.81 11.53 -8.47
N ILE A 144 33.72 10.88 -8.88
CA ILE A 144 33.67 9.44 -9.15
C ILE A 144 34.59 9.03 -10.30
N VAL A 145 34.56 9.76 -11.43
CA VAL A 145 35.43 9.52 -12.59
C VAL A 145 36.91 9.63 -12.18
N ALA A 146 37.26 10.57 -11.31
CA ALA A 146 38.62 10.75 -10.83
C ALA A 146 39.15 9.58 -9.97
N THR A 147 38.27 8.69 -9.49
CA THR A 147 38.68 7.52 -8.69
C THR A 147 39.05 6.30 -9.52
N GLN A 148 38.89 6.34 -10.86
CA GLN A 148 39.13 5.15 -11.68
C GLN A 148 40.60 4.74 -11.67
N GLN A 149 40.82 3.44 -11.46
CA GLN A 149 42.13 2.80 -11.34
C GLN A 149 42.55 2.12 -12.66
N ALA A 150 43.82 1.71 -12.73
CA ALA A 150 44.44 1.16 -13.93
C ALA A 150 43.81 -0.15 -14.42
N ASP A 151 43.20 -0.94 -13.52
CA ASP A 151 42.48 -2.18 -13.84
C ASP A 151 41.00 -1.96 -14.19
N GLY A 152 40.50 -0.72 -14.06
CA GLY A 152 39.12 -0.35 -14.39
C GLY A 152 38.18 -0.21 -13.18
N PHE A 153 38.58 -0.67 -11.99
CA PHE A 153 37.82 -0.44 -10.75
C PHE A 153 37.77 1.05 -10.40
N PHE A 154 36.73 1.49 -9.69
CA PHE A 154 36.58 2.86 -9.21
C PHE A 154 35.77 2.88 -7.90
N GLY A 155 35.77 3.99 -7.18
CA GLY A 155 35.03 4.15 -5.92
C GLY A 155 35.73 3.59 -4.68
N PRO A 156 34.98 3.22 -3.62
CA PRO A 156 35.55 2.85 -2.32
C PRO A 156 36.43 1.60 -2.38
N SER A 157 37.67 1.69 -1.92
CA SER A 157 38.65 0.59 -2.03
C SER A 157 38.23 -0.66 -1.23
N ALA A 158 37.51 -0.48 -0.13
CA ALA A 158 37.00 -1.57 0.69
C ALA A 158 36.07 -2.53 -0.08
N LEU A 159 35.32 -2.02 -1.07
CA LEU A 159 34.40 -2.83 -1.87
C LEU A 159 35.13 -3.82 -2.80
N ARG A 160 36.45 -3.77 -2.95
CA ARG A 160 37.20 -4.77 -3.70
C ARG A 160 37.23 -6.15 -3.04
N THR A 161 37.02 -6.22 -1.73
CA THR A 161 37.24 -7.44 -0.93
C THR A 161 36.15 -7.74 0.10
N SER A 162 35.06 -6.96 0.11
CA SER A 162 34.04 -7.01 1.15
C SER A 162 33.10 -8.22 1.08
N LEU A 163 33.11 -9.02 0.02
CA LEU A 163 32.28 -10.23 -0.11
C LEU A 163 33.14 -11.48 -0.26
N GLY A 164 33.41 -12.15 0.86
CA GLY A 164 34.18 -13.39 0.88
C GLY A 164 35.59 -13.24 0.30
N GLY A 165 36.20 -12.05 0.45
CA GLY A 165 37.50 -11.70 -0.14
C GLY A 165 37.44 -11.22 -1.59
N GLY A 166 36.26 -11.23 -2.23
CA GLY A 166 36.01 -10.70 -3.56
C GLY A 166 35.22 -9.37 -3.54
N PRO A 167 34.99 -8.77 -4.72
CA PRO A 167 34.35 -7.47 -4.81
C PRO A 167 32.84 -7.51 -4.55
N ASP A 168 32.31 -6.48 -3.89
CA ASP A 168 30.89 -6.19 -3.83
C ASP A 168 30.46 -5.32 -5.01
N PHE A 169 29.82 -5.93 -6.00
CA PHE A 169 29.32 -5.21 -7.17
C PHE A 169 27.92 -4.63 -7.01
N TRP A 170 27.19 -4.97 -5.94
CA TRP A 170 25.80 -4.53 -5.78
C TRP A 170 25.66 -3.00 -5.83
N PRO A 171 26.42 -2.21 -5.04
CA PRO A 171 26.29 -0.75 -5.04
C PRO A 171 26.60 -0.09 -6.39
N PHE A 172 27.42 -0.76 -7.21
CA PHE A 172 27.79 -0.25 -8.52
C PHE A 172 26.61 -0.30 -9.49
N MET A 173 25.72 -1.29 -9.40
CA MET A 173 24.64 -1.48 -10.39
C MET A 173 23.76 -0.23 -10.57
N PRO A 174 23.15 0.37 -9.52
CA PRO A 174 22.43 1.63 -9.66
C PRO A 174 23.33 2.80 -10.06
N LEU A 175 24.60 2.82 -9.62
CA LEU A 175 25.54 3.88 -9.99
C LEU A 175 25.86 3.87 -11.50
N LEU A 176 26.01 2.70 -12.11
CA LEU A 176 26.23 2.58 -13.56
C LEU A 176 25.05 3.19 -14.33
N GLN A 177 23.81 3.03 -13.85
CA GLN A 177 22.63 3.68 -14.43
C GLN A 177 22.64 5.20 -14.25
N ALA A 178 23.12 5.71 -13.11
CA ALA A 178 23.30 7.14 -12.88
C ALA A 178 24.32 7.74 -13.87
N LEU A 179 25.49 7.11 -14.01
CA LEU A 179 26.54 7.53 -14.94
C LEU A 179 26.08 7.47 -16.40
N ARG A 180 25.34 6.42 -16.79
CA ARG A 180 24.70 6.32 -18.11
C ARG A 180 23.75 7.49 -18.35
N THR A 181 22.85 7.76 -17.40
CA THR A 181 21.89 8.87 -17.50
C THR A 181 22.61 10.21 -17.65
N TYR A 182 23.64 10.44 -16.84
CA TYR A 182 24.50 11.62 -16.95
C TYR A 182 25.14 11.73 -18.34
N GLN A 183 25.71 10.65 -18.88
CA GLN A 183 26.31 10.62 -20.21
C GLN A 183 25.29 11.02 -21.29
N GLU A 184 24.06 10.49 -21.21
CA GLU A 184 23.01 10.71 -22.20
C GLU A 184 22.64 12.20 -22.37
N TYR A 185 22.53 12.97 -21.27
CA TYR A 185 22.14 14.39 -21.35
C TYR A 185 23.32 15.38 -21.32
N SER A 186 24.47 15.01 -20.75
CA SER A 186 25.64 15.91 -20.66
C SER A 186 26.57 15.78 -21.87
N GLY A 187 26.57 14.62 -22.53
CA GLY A 187 27.53 14.30 -23.59
C GLY A 187 28.94 14.01 -23.10
N ASP A 188 29.16 13.80 -21.79
CA ASP A 188 30.50 13.54 -21.24
C ASP A 188 31.12 12.26 -21.83
N THR A 189 32.15 12.45 -22.65
CA THR A 189 32.81 11.39 -23.40
C THR A 189 33.69 10.47 -22.54
N ARG A 190 33.96 10.84 -21.29
CA ARG A 190 34.77 10.04 -20.35
C ARG A 190 34.01 8.83 -19.82
N ILE A 191 32.68 8.92 -19.74
CA ILE A 191 31.84 7.90 -19.09
C ILE A 191 31.85 6.57 -19.85
N LEU A 192 31.68 6.58 -21.17
CA LEU A 192 31.60 5.34 -21.94
C LEU A 192 32.89 4.48 -21.82
N PRO A 193 34.12 5.06 -21.97
CA PRO A 193 35.36 4.34 -21.69
C PRO A 193 35.46 3.86 -20.23
N MET A 194 35.05 4.68 -19.26
CA MET A 194 35.08 4.32 -17.84
C MET A 194 34.20 3.09 -17.56
N LEU A 195 32.94 3.10 -17.99
CA LEU A 195 32.01 1.99 -17.84
C LEU A 195 32.53 0.73 -18.55
N THR A 196 33.09 0.88 -19.76
CA THR A 196 33.67 -0.25 -20.52
C THR A 196 34.80 -0.92 -19.74
N ARG A 197 35.72 -0.14 -19.17
CA ARG A 197 36.85 -0.65 -18.36
C ARG A 197 36.36 -1.33 -17.07
N PHE A 198 35.35 -0.77 -16.40
CA PHE A 198 34.78 -1.37 -15.20
C PHE A 198 34.06 -2.69 -15.50
N LEU A 199 33.27 -2.77 -16.59
CA LEU A 199 32.63 -4.01 -17.00
C LEU A 199 33.67 -5.05 -17.45
N GLN A 200 34.78 -4.63 -18.05
CA GLN A 200 35.90 -5.52 -18.36
C GLN A 200 36.53 -6.08 -17.07
N TYR A 201 36.71 -5.25 -16.04
CA TYR A 201 37.13 -5.68 -14.71
C TYR A 201 36.16 -6.70 -14.11
N GLN A 202 34.85 -6.42 -14.14
CA GLN A 202 33.81 -7.33 -13.68
C GLN A 202 33.85 -8.69 -14.41
N ASN A 203 34.14 -8.69 -15.71
CA ASN A 203 34.25 -9.90 -16.52
C ASN A 203 35.49 -10.76 -16.21
N THR A 204 36.46 -10.27 -15.42
CA THR A 204 37.63 -11.08 -15.01
C THR A 204 37.29 -12.11 -13.93
N PHE A 205 36.15 -11.95 -13.24
CA PHE A 205 35.77 -12.81 -12.13
C PHE A 205 34.98 -14.07 -12.57
N GLY A 206 34.99 -15.08 -11.69
CA GLY A 206 34.26 -16.34 -11.84
C GLY A 206 33.01 -16.40 -10.96
N ALA A 207 32.40 -17.59 -10.88
CA ALA A 207 31.10 -17.83 -10.25
C ALA A 207 30.97 -17.30 -8.82
N SER A 208 32.05 -17.33 -8.04
CA SER A 208 32.05 -16.93 -6.63
C SER A 208 31.66 -15.47 -6.41
N VAL A 209 31.78 -14.58 -7.40
CA VAL A 209 31.40 -13.17 -7.24
C VAL A 209 29.94 -12.91 -7.62
N PHE A 210 29.43 -13.60 -8.63
CA PHE A 210 28.08 -13.36 -9.16
C PHE A 210 26.98 -13.98 -8.30
N ASN A 211 27.31 -14.90 -7.40
CA ASN A 211 26.36 -15.67 -6.60
C ASN A 211 26.26 -15.25 -5.12
N GLN A 212 26.86 -14.10 -4.75
CA GLN A 212 26.88 -13.57 -3.38
C GLN A 212 26.06 -12.28 -3.21
N SER A 213 25.63 -12.02 -1.97
CA SER A 213 24.95 -10.78 -1.53
C SER A 213 23.70 -10.44 -2.35
N TRP A 214 23.21 -9.21 -2.20
CA TRP A 214 22.10 -8.63 -2.97
C TRP A 214 22.35 -8.63 -4.47
N GLY A 215 23.61 -8.50 -4.88
CA GLY A 215 24.00 -8.55 -6.30
C GLY A 215 23.50 -9.83 -6.97
N SER A 216 23.59 -10.97 -6.28
CA SER A 216 23.20 -12.28 -6.83
C SER A 216 21.75 -12.41 -7.32
N VAL A 217 20.86 -11.53 -6.88
CA VAL A 217 19.42 -11.53 -7.22
C VAL A 217 18.97 -10.27 -7.97
N ARG A 218 19.86 -9.27 -8.17
CA ARG A 218 19.52 -7.96 -8.77
C ARG A 218 20.28 -7.63 -10.06
N TRP A 219 20.89 -8.63 -10.69
CA TRP A 219 21.72 -8.47 -11.89
C TRP A 219 20.99 -7.89 -13.12
N ALA A 220 19.65 -7.90 -13.17
CA ALA A 220 18.87 -7.22 -14.20
C ALA A 220 19.30 -5.75 -14.38
N THR A 221 19.51 -5.05 -13.27
CA THR A 221 19.95 -3.64 -13.22
C THR A 221 21.31 -3.44 -13.92
N ASN A 222 22.23 -4.40 -13.77
CA ASN A 222 23.54 -4.37 -14.42
C ASN A 222 23.47 -4.73 -15.91
N LEU A 223 22.67 -5.75 -16.28
CA LEU A 223 22.51 -6.21 -17.66
C LEU A 223 22.03 -5.10 -18.61
N ASP A 224 21.10 -4.26 -18.16
CA ASP A 224 20.66 -3.09 -18.92
C ASP A 224 21.83 -2.16 -19.29
N THR A 225 22.78 -1.93 -18.37
CA THR A 225 23.98 -1.13 -18.67
C THR A 225 24.97 -1.89 -19.56
N VAL A 226 25.15 -3.20 -19.35
CA VAL A 226 26.01 -4.03 -20.21
C VAL A 226 25.57 -3.92 -21.67
N TYR A 227 24.27 -4.03 -21.95
CA TYR A 227 23.74 -3.92 -23.31
C TYR A 227 23.80 -2.49 -23.85
N TRP A 228 23.63 -1.48 -23.01
CA TRP A 228 23.81 -0.09 -23.42
C TRP A 228 25.24 0.22 -23.88
N VAL A 229 26.25 -0.30 -23.16
CA VAL A 229 27.67 -0.18 -23.54
C VAL A 229 27.96 -1.02 -24.78
N PHE A 230 27.43 -2.24 -24.87
CA PHE A 230 27.65 -3.13 -26.01
C PHE A 230 27.12 -2.53 -27.30
N ALA A 231 25.90 -1.97 -27.28
CA ALA A 231 25.31 -1.28 -28.41
C ALA A 231 26.24 -0.20 -28.99
N ARG A 232 26.94 0.54 -28.12
CA ARG A 232 27.80 1.67 -28.49
C ARG A 232 29.23 1.28 -28.87
N THR A 233 29.71 0.14 -28.40
CA THR A 233 31.13 -0.24 -28.51
C THR A 233 31.38 -1.48 -29.36
N GLY A 234 30.39 -2.38 -29.48
CA GLY A 234 30.52 -3.66 -30.17
C GLY A 234 31.48 -4.65 -29.51
N GLN A 235 31.96 -4.39 -28.28
CA GLN A 235 32.97 -5.25 -27.64
C GLN A 235 32.36 -6.56 -27.14
N SER A 236 32.75 -7.68 -27.75
CA SER A 236 32.14 -9.00 -27.54
C SER A 236 32.26 -9.54 -26.11
N PHE A 237 33.25 -9.09 -25.32
CA PHE A 237 33.37 -9.51 -23.91
C PHE A 237 32.14 -9.15 -23.09
N LEU A 238 31.39 -8.10 -23.47
CA LEU A 238 30.16 -7.66 -22.80
C LEU A 238 29.05 -8.72 -22.95
N LEU A 239 29.01 -9.40 -24.09
CA LEU A 239 28.13 -10.53 -24.31
C LEU A 239 28.57 -11.72 -23.42
N SER A 240 29.87 -12.01 -23.36
CA SER A 240 30.37 -13.03 -22.43
C SER A 240 30.08 -12.71 -20.96
N LEU A 241 30.12 -11.43 -20.58
CA LEU A 241 29.76 -10.97 -19.24
C LEU A 241 28.27 -11.18 -18.96
N ALA A 242 27.39 -10.85 -19.91
CA ALA A 242 25.96 -11.13 -19.79
C ALA A 242 25.68 -12.64 -19.60
N ASP A 243 26.39 -13.49 -20.36
CA ASP A 243 26.26 -14.95 -20.24
C ASP A 243 26.74 -15.44 -18.86
N LYS A 244 27.85 -14.91 -18.34
CA LYS A 244 28.36 -15.22 -16.98
C LYS A 244 27.37 -14.78 -15.90
N ILE A 245 26.80 -13.58 -16.02
CA ILE A 245 25.80 -13.06 -15.10
C ILE A 245 24.61 -14.03 -15.05
N HIS A 246 24.04 -14.39 -16.20
CA HIS A 246 22.92 -15.32 -16.26
C HIS A 246 23.27 -16.70 -15.69
N GLN A 247 24.45 -17.22 -16.04
CA GLN A 247 24.91 -18.54 -15.63
C GLN A 247 25.13 -18.67 -14.11
N TYR A 248 25.67 -17.63 -13.48
CA TYR A 248 26.16 -17.72 -12.10
C TYR A 248 25.28 -16.98 -11.07
N SER A 249 24.40 -16.08 -11.51
CA SER A 249 23.44 -15.43 -10.62
C SER A 249 22.33 -16.39 -10.18
N LYS A 250 21.48 -15.93 -9.26
CA LYS A 250 20.34 -16.73 -8.80
C LYS A 250 19.28 -16.83 -9.89
N ASN A 251 18.72 -18.03 -10.01
CA ASN A 251 17.84 -18.41 -11.10
C ASN A 251 16.43 -17.82 -10.96
N TYR A 252 16.07 -16.94 -11.91
CA TYR A 252 14.71 -16.42 -12.12
C TYR A 252 13.96 -17.09 -13.30
N VAL A 253 14.54 -18.07 -13.99
CA VAL A 253 13.91 -18.67 -15.18
C VAL A 253 12.69 -19.54 -14.82
N ASN A 254 12.78 -20.27 -13.71
CA ASN A 254 11.74 -21.18 -13.25
C ASN A 254 11.66 -21.23 -11.72
N ASN A 255 12.06 -20.14 -11.06
CA ASN A 255 12.12 -20.03 -9.62
C ASN A 255 12.06 -18.56 -9.17
N LEU A 256 11.64 -18.33 -7.93
CA LEU A 256 11.77 -17.05 -7.23
C LEU A 256 12.87 -17.21 -6.16
N PRO A 257 14.09 -16.70 -6.40
CA PRO A 257 15.24 -17.02 -5.56
C PRO A 257 15.33 -16.22 -4.25
N SER A 258 14.46 -15.23 -4.06
CA SER A 258 14.37 -14.40 -2.87
C SER A 258 12.90 -14.16 -2.52
N MET A 259 12.61 -13.96 -1.24
CA MET A 259 11.29 -13.49 -0.78
C MET A 259 11.34 -12.00 -0.41
N HIS A 260 12.50 -11.35 -0.51
CA HIS A 260 12.65 -9.92 -0.30
C HIS A 260 11.99 -9.17 -1.46
N ASN A 261 11.10 -8.24 -1.15
CA ASN A 261 10.19 -7.67 -2.15
C ASN A 261 10.94 -6.90 -3.25
N VAL A 262 11.98 -6.14 -2.87
CA VAL A 262 12.79 -5.34 -3.79
C VAL A 262 13.61 -6.23 -4.74
N ASP A 263 14.08 -7.38 -4.25
CA ASP A 263 14.81 -8.34 -5.07
C ASP A 263 13.91 -8.91 -6.16
N LEU A 264 12.65 -9.18 -5.81
CA LEU A 264 11.65 -9.66 -6.75
C LEU A 264 11.27 -8.57 -7.75
N ALA A 265 11.05 -7.34 -7.29
CA ALA A 265 10.70 -6.19 -8.13
C ALA A 265 11.78 -5.88 -9.19
N GLN A 266 13.06 -6.03 -8.85
CA GLN A 266 14.17 -5.85 -9.80
C GLN A 266 14.45 -7.12 -10.63
N GLY A 267 14.59 -8.26 -9.96
CA GLY A 267 15.17 -9.47 -10.53
C GLY A 267 14.27 -10.20 -11.52
N PHE A 268 12.95 -10.08 -11.44
CA PHE A 268 12.05 -10.81 -12.34
C PHE A 268 12.23 -10.43 -13.82
N THR A 269 12.80 -9.26 -14.12
CA THR A 269 13.09 -8.76 -15.48
C THR A 269 14.34 -9.41 -16.09
N GLU A 270 15.20 -10.05 -15.29
CA GLU A 270 16.47 -10.64 -15.74
C GLU A 270 16.31 -11.61 -16.93
N PRO A 271 15.38 -12.59 -16.92
CA PRO A 271 15.22 -13.51 -18.04
C PRO A 271 14.87 -12.80 -19.36
N ALA A 272 14.02 -11.77 -19.33
CA ALA A 272 13.67 -10.99 -20.51
C ALA A 272 14.85 -10.18 -21.08
N LEU A 273 15.75 -9.69 -20.22
CA LEU A 273 16.99 -9.04 -20.68
C LEU A 273 17.94 -10.06 -21.34
N ILE A 274 18.07 -11.26 -20.79
CA ILE A 274 18.86 -12.33 -21.41
C ILE A 274 18.24 -12.83 -22.71
N ALA A 275 16.91 -12.79 -22.86
CA ALA A 275 16.23 -13.17 -24.10
C ALA A 275 16.75 -12.41 -25.33
N LEU A 276 17.28 -11.20 -25.16
CA LEU A 276 17.94 -10.43 -26.22
C LEU A 276 19.09 -11.19 -26.88
N ARG A 277 19.71 -12.16 -26.19
CA ARG A 277 20.77 -13.02 -26.72
C ARG A 277 20.29 -14.13 -27.65
N GLY A 278 19.00 -14.19 -27.95
CA GLY A 278 18.42 -15.09 -28.96
C GLY A 278 17.56 -16.21 -28.39
N ASN A 279 17.09 -16.09 -27.15
CA ASN A 279 16.17 -17.06 -26.55
C ASN A 279 14.88 -16.38 -26.07
N ALA A 280 13.94 -16.20 -27.00
CA ALA A 280 12.65 -15.57 -26.72
C ALA A 280 11.80 -16.30 -25.66
N SER A 281 12.08 -17.59 -25.37
CA SER A 281 11.36 -18.32 -24.31
C SER A 281 11.66 -17.77 -22.91
N LEU A 282 12.82 -17.14 -22.71
CA LEU A 282 13.18 -16.53 -21.43
C LEU A 282 12.31 -15.32 -21.10
N THR A 283 11.79 -14.60 -22.10
CA THR A 283 10.81 -13.54 -21.86
C THR A 283 9.59 -14.09 -21.10
N GLN A 284 9.12 -15.30 -21.42
CA GLN A 284 7.99 -15.92 -20.73
C GLN A 284 8.27 -16.21 -19.25
N ALA A 285 9.53 -16.46 -18.86
CA ALA A 285 9.89 -16.64 -17.46
C ALA A 285 9.61 -15.38 -16.63
N SER A 286 9.93 -14.19 -17.16
CA SER A 286 9.58 -12.92 -16.50
C SER A 286 8.07 -12.77 -16.32
N TYR A 287 7.26 -13.13 -17.32
CA TYR A 287 5.80 -13.12 -17.20
C TYR A 287 5.32 -14.10 -16.11
N ASN A 288 5.88 -15.32 -16.08
CA ASN A 288 5.50 -16.34 -15.11
C ASN A 288 5.85 -15.92 -13.67
N ASN A 289 7.02 -15.32 -13.47
CA ASN A 289 7.44 -14.80 -12.17
C ASN A 289 6.48 -13.71 -11.69
N TYR A 290 6.18 -12.73 -12.55
CA TYR A 290 5.23 -11.67 -12.23
C TYR A 290 3.86 -12.23 -11.86
N ALA A 291 3.33 -13.16 -12.67
CA ALA A 291 2.05 -13.81 -12.41
C ALA A 291 2.06 -14.60 -11.09
N ALA A 292 3.15 -15.30 -10.76
CA ALA A 292 3.29 -16.03 -9.51
C ALA A 292 3.28 -15.09 -8.28
N ILE A 293 4.01 -13.97 -8.37
CA ILE A 293 4.07 -12.96 -7.31
C ILE A 293 2.68 -12.35 -7.09
N GLN A 294 2.07 -11.83 -8.15
CA GLN A 294 0.79 -11.13 -8.08
C GLN A 294 -0.37 -12.07 -7.69
N GLY A 295 -0.40 -13.27 -8.26
CA GLY A 295 -1.44 -14.26 -7.99
C GLY A 295 -1.52 -14.71 -6.52
N THR A 296 -0.42 -14.57 -5.76
CA THR A 296 -0.36 -14.99 -4.35
C THR A 296 -0.36 -13.82 -3.38
N TRP A 297 0.38 -12.75 -3.68
CA TRP A 297 0.61 -11.64 -2.74
C TRP A 297 0.10 -10.28 -3.26
N GLY A 298 -0.20 -10.17 -4.55
CA GLY A 298 -0.79 -8.99 -5.18
C GLY A 298 -2.31 -8.93 -5.04
N GLN A 299 -2.83 -9.17 -3.84
CA GLN A 299 -4.26 -9.40 -3.60
C GLN A 299 -5.00 -8.15 -3.07
N PHE A 300 -4.49 -6.95 -3.35
CA PHE A 300 -5.09 -5.68 -2.94
C PHE A 300 -4.75 -4.55 -3.94
N PRO A 301 -5.51 -3.43 -3.98
CA PRO A 301 -5.26 -2.36 -4.94
C PRO A 301 -3.95 -1.59 -4.65
N GLY A 302 -3.41 -0.91 -5.68
CA GLY A 302 -2.20 -0.10 -5.57
C GLY A 302 -1.02 -0.60 -6.41
N GLY A 303 -1.17 -1.74 -7.11
CA GLY A 303 -0.19 -2.26 -8.08
C GLY A 303 0.99 -3.04 -7.48
N GLY A 304 1.19 -2.93 -6.16
CA GLY A 304 2.20 -3.70 -5.43
C GLY A 304 1.72 -5.09 -5.01
N PHE A 305 2.46 -5.69 -4.08
CA PHE A 305 2.10 -6.95 -3.42
C PHE A 305 2.47 -6.89 -1.94
N ALA A 306 1.92 -7.81 -1.14
CA ALA A 306 2.24 -7.93 0.28
C ALA A 306 3.72 -8.25 0.48
N GLY A 307 4.51 -7.22 0.75
CA GLY A 307 5.95 -7.26 0.92
C GLY A 307 6.38 -5.99 1.63
N ASP A 308 6.26 -6.00 2.95
CA ASP A 308 6.66 -4.90 3.84
C ASP A 308 8.16 -4.84 4.10
N GLU A 309 8.88 -5.90 3.69
CA GLU A 309 10.33 -6.02 3.53
C GLU A 309 10.53 -7.35 2.79
N ASN A 310 10.09 -8.43 3.44
CA ASN A 310 9.97 -9.74 2.84
C ASN A 310 8.50 -10.12 2.72
N ILE A 311 8.21 -10.95 1.74
CA ILE A 311 6.96 -11.68 1.68
C ILE A 311 6.89 -12.61 2.90
N ARG A 312 5.80 -12.51 3.65
CA ARG A 312 5.50 -13.40 4.77
C ARG A 312 4.20 -14.15 4.48
N THR A 313 4.26 -15.47 4.52
CA THR A 313 3.17 -16.34 4.01
C THR A 313 1.81 -16.01 4.60
N ASP A 314 1.69 -15.73 5.89
CA ASP A 314 0.39 -15.46 6.51
C ASP A 314 -0.08 -13.99 6.43
N TYR A 315 0.69 -13.13 5.76
CA TYR A 315 0.44 -11.69 5.67
C TYR A 315 0.27 -11.26 4.22
N ARG A 316 -0.92 -11.52 3.65
CA ARG A 316 -1.26 -11.26 2.24
C ARG A 316 -2.36 -10.21 2.05
N ASP A 317 -2.83 -9.69 3.17
CA ASP A 317 -4.04 -8.88 3.24
C ASP A 317 -3.71 -7.38 3.07
N PRO A 318 -4.71 -6.51 2.82
CA PRO A 318 -4.48 -5.11 2.44
C PRO A 318 -3.82 -4.24 3.53
N ARG A 319 -3.62 -4.77 4.74
CA ARG A 319 -2.90 -4.11 5.83
C ARG A 319 -1.39 -4.19 5.66
N GLN A 320 -0.90 -5.24 5.01
CA GLN A 320 0.53 -5.54 4.92
C GLN A 320 1.29 -4.46 4.15
N GLY A 321 0.72 -4.03 3.02
CA GLY A 321 1.30 -3.02 2.16
C GLY A 321 2.54 -3.48 1.40
N PHE A 322 3.19 -2.50 0.76
CA PHE A 322 4.34 -2.69 -0.11
C PHE A 322 5.39 -1.61 0.17
N GLU A 323 6.66 -2.00 0.22
CA GLU A 323 7.80 -1.11 0.47
C GLU A 323 7.97 -0.03 -0.62
N THR A 324 8.35 1.19 -0.22
CA THR A 324 8.62 2.30 -1.16
C THR A 324 9.73 2.00 -2.17
N CYS A 325 10.83 1.31 -1.80
CA CYS A 325 11.80 0.85 -2.80
C CYS A 325 11.14 -0.13 -3.78
N GLY A 326 10.34 -1.06 -3.28
CA GLY A 326 9.59 -2.00 -4.09
C GLY A 326 8.74 -1.30 -5.15
N ILE A 327 8.04 -0.22 -4.77
CA ILE A 327 7.23 0.59 -5.69
C ILE A 327 8.07 1.09 -6.89
N VAL A 328 9.19 1.76 -6.63
CA VAL A 328 9.95 2.41 -7.71
C VAL A 328 10.78 1.44 -8.53
N GLU A 329 11.27 0.34 -7.95
CA GLU A 329 11.99 -0.69 -8.71
C GLU A 329 11.04 -1.50 -9.60
N TYR A 330 9.80 -1.72 -9.14
CA TYR A 330 8.80 -2.42 -9.95
C TYR A 330 8.34 -1.54 -11.11
N MET A 331 8.17 -0.22 -10.88
CA MET A 331 7.96 0.77 -11.94
C MET A 331 9.09 0.70 -12.99
N GLN A 332 10.36 0.73 -12.57
CA GLN A 332 11.50 0.62 -13.49
C GLN A 332 11.49 -0.68 -14.29
N SER A 333 11.17 -1.80 -13.64
CA SER A 333 11.03 -3.10 -14.30
C SER A 333 9.90 -3.10 -15.32
N PHE A 334 8.76 -2.49 -15.02
CA PHE A 334 7.64 -2.36 -15.96
C PHE A 334 7.95 -1.49 -17.17
N GLU A 335 8.64 -0.37 -16.96
CA GLU A 335 9.14 0.45 -18.06
C GLU A 335 10.11 -0.36 -18.94
N THR A 336 10.98 -1.16 -18.33
CA THR A 336 11.90 -2.03 -19.05
C THR A 336 11.16 -3.11 -19.83
N MET A 337 10.23 -3.83 -19.20
CA MET A 337 9.42 -4.85 -19.86
C MET A 337 8.56 -4.26 -20.99
N SER A 338 8.00 -3.06 -20.82
CA SER A 338 7.29 -2.35 -21.88
C SER A 338 8.19 -2.12 -23.09
N ARG A 339 9.45 -1.72 -22.88
CA ARG A 339 10.41 -1.54 -23.98
C ARG A 339 10.79 -2.85 -24.67
N LEU A 340 11.12 -3.87 -23.88
CA LEU A 340 11.60 -5.16 -24.37
C LEU A 340 10.53 -5.93 -25.15
N THR A 341 9.28 -5.87 -24.70
CA THR A 341 8.19 -6.72 -25.20
C THR A 341 7.22 -5.97 -26.11
N GLY A 342 7.09 -4.65 -25.95
CA GLY A 342 6.04 -3.87 -26.63
C GLY A 342 4.63 -4.26 -26.19
N ASP A 343 4.48 -4.94 -25.05
CA ASP A 343 3.19 -5.28 -24.45
C ASP A 343 2.72 -4.12 -23.57
N ALA A 344 1.52 -3.60 -23.88
CA ALA A 344 0.94 -2.42 -23.24
C ALA A 344 0.59 -2.63 -21.76
N SER A 345 0.40 -3.88 -21.34
CA SER A 345 0.03 -4.22 -19.96
C SER A 345 1.13 -3.88 -18.93
N TRP A 346 2.40 -3.87 -19.35
CA TRP A 346 3.49 -3.43 -18.47
C TRP A 346 3.40 -1.94 -18.17
N ALA A 347 3.05 -1.11 -19.16
CA ALA A 347 2.85 0.32 -18.95
C ALA A 347 1.64 0.60 -18.04
N ASP A 348 0.60 -0.22 -18.12
CA ASP A 348 -0.50 -0.15 -17.16
C ASP A 348 -0.06 -0.49 -15.72
N GLY A 349 0.79 -1.52 -15.54
CA GLY A 349 1.38 -1.85 -14.24
C GLY A 349 2.17 -0.68 -13.65
N CYS A 350 2.95 0.02 -14.50
CA CYS A 350 3.67 1.22 -14.11
C CYS A 350 2.70 2.34 -13.69
N GLU A 351 1.66 2.63 -14.48
CA GLU A 351 0.65 3.64 -14.13
C GLU A 351 -0.09 3.30 -12.82
N ASN A 352 -0.37 2.03 -12.55
CA ASN A 352 -1.02 1.59 -11.31
C ASN A 352 -0.17 1.95 -10.08
N LEU A 353 1.15 1.73 -10.12
CA LEU A 353 2.06 2.14 -9.04
C LEU A 353 2.21 3.67 -8.99
N ALA A 354 2.46 4.30 -10.14
CA ALA A 354 2.77 5.73 -10.24
C ALA A 354 1.63 6.62 -9.75
N PHE A 355 0.37 6.26 -10.03
CA PHE A 355 -0.78 7.10 -9.66
C PHE A 355 -1.43 6.72 -8.34
N ASN A 356 -1.07 5.58 -7.74
CA ASN A 356 -1.67 5.10 -6.50
C ASN A 356 -0.65 5.02 -5.37
N SER A 357 0.34 4.14 -5.46
CA SER A 357 1.22 3.84 -4.32
C SER A 357 2.38 4.83 -4.18
N LEU A 358 2.98 5.30 -5.28
CA LEU A 358 4.11 6.24 -5.24
C LEU A 358 3.76 7.57 -4.52
N PRO A 359 2.73 8.32 -4.93
CA PRO A 359 2.38 9.56 -4.25
C PRO A 359 1.91 9.33 -2.81
N ALA A 360 1.23 8.20 -2.55
CA ALA A 360 0.78 7.82 -1.22
C ALA A 360 1.92 7.54 -0.22
N ALA A 361 3.14 7.28 -0.72
CA ALA A 361 4.35 7.05 0.06
C ALA A 361 4.96 8.34 0.63
N LEU A 362 4.59 9.50 0.08
CA LEU A 362 5.24 10.78 0.32
C LEU A 362 4.34 11.72 1.13
N SER A 363 4.97 12.54 1.97
CA SER A 363 4.33 13.77 2.46
C SER A 363 3.92 14.66 1.28
N PRO A 364 2.87 15.51 1.42
CA PRO A 364 2.42 16.39 0.33
C PRO A 364 3.51 17.28 -0.28
N GLU A 365 4.54 17.63 0.52
CA GLU A 365 5.67 18.47 0.11
C GLU A 365 6.90 17.66 -0.38
N HIS A 366 6.82 16.32 -0.39
CA HIS A 366 7.93 15.41 -0.71
C HIS A 366 9.16 15.56 0.20
N ARG A 367 8.96 16.05 1.44
CA ARG A 367 10.05 16.29 2.43
C ARG A 367 10.20 15.21 3.48
N SER A 368 9.24 14.30 3.57
CA SER A 368 9.31 13.05 4.31
C SER A 368 8.54 11.96 3.56
N LEU A 369 8.82 10.70 3.89
CA LEU A 369 8.18 9.52 3.32
C LEU A 369 7.96 8.47 4.41
N HIS A 370 7.08 7.50 4.17
CA HIS A 370 7.01 6.30 5.00
C HIS A 370 7.48 5.05 4.27
N TYR A 371 7.89 4.04 5.02
CA TYR A 371 8.52 2.84 4.46
C TYR A 371 7.55 1.98 3.67
N ILE A 372 6.30 1.86 4.13
CA ILE A 372 5.28 1.00 3.53
C ILE A 372 4.00 1.75 3.18
N VAL A 373 3.42 1.37 2.04
CA VAL A 373 2.10 1.82 1.61
C VAL A 373 1.12 0.66 1.68
N SER A 374 0.24 0.68 2.68
CA SER A 374 -0.89 -0.27 2.77
C SER A 374 -2.16 0.29 2.12
N ALA A 375 -2.94 -0.58 1.48
CA ALA A 375 -4.27 -0.26 0.96
C ALA A 375 -5.27 0.02 2.10
N ASN A 376 -5.12 -0.65 3.24
CA ASN A 376 -5.87 -0.36 4.46
C ASN A 376 -4.91 0.06 5.59
N SER A 377 -4.84 1.35 5.86
CA SER A 377 -4.06 1.97 6.94
C SER A 377 -4.80 3.19 7.49
N VAL A 378 -5.24 3.11 8.74
CA VAL A 378 -6.11 4.13 9.36
C VAL A 378 -5.36 5.09 10.27
N GLN A 379 -4.06 4.86 10.48
CA GLN A 379 -3.19 5.70 11.28
C GLN A 379 -1.73 5.51 10.85
N LEU A 380 -0.99 6.62 10.79
CA LEU A 380 0.44 6.65 10.47
C LEU A 380 1.21 7.17 11.69
N ASP A 381 1.21 6.43 12.79
CA ASP A 381 1.90 6.86 14.02
C ASP A 381 3.40 6.53 14.02
N ASN A 382 4.17 7.35 14.74
CA ASN A 382 5.62 7.14 14.90
C ASN A 382 5.92 6.09 15.98
N ARG A 383 5.38 4.87 15.80
CA ARG A 383 5.61 3.75 16.71
C ARG A 383 5.82 2.46 15.93
N ALA A 384 6.84 1.69 16.32
CA ALA A 384 7.03 0.33 15.83
C ALA A 384 5.86 -0.57 16.27
N LYS A 385 5.31 -1.36 15.35
CA LYS A 385 4.25 -2.32 15.66
C LYS A 385 4.88 -3.61 16.15
N THR A 386 4.53 -4.04 17.36
CA THR A 386 5.14 -5.17 18.06
C THR A 386 4.27 -6.43 18.02
N GLN A 387 3.02 -6.35 17.55
CA GLN A 387 2.10 -7.48 17.43
C GLN A 387 2.30 -8.30 16.14
N GLY A 388 3.41 -8.07 15.44
CA GLY A 388 3.82 -8.84 14.26
C GLY A 388 3.12 -8.48 12.96
N GLN A 389 2.27 -7.43 12.93
CA GLN A 389 1.69 -6.97 11.66
C GLN A 389 2.75 -6.55 10.67
N PHE A 390 3.84 -5.90 11.09
CA PHE A 390 4.93 -5.50 10.22
C PHE A 390 6.25 -6.14 10.65
N GLN A 391 7.11 -6.42 9.68
CA GLN A 391 8.34 -7.19 9.90
C GLN A 391 9.39 -6.43 10.72
N ASN A 392 9.57 -5.12 10.49
CA ASN A 392 10.71 -4.38 11.02
C ASN A 392 10.42 -3.69 12.36
N GLY A 393 11.46 -3.53 13.18
CA GLY A 393 11.38 -2.95 14.53
C GLY A 393 11.32 -1.42 14.60
N PHE A 394 10.96 -0.74 13.50
CA PHE A 394 10.83 0.72 13.43
C PHE A 394 9.42 1.14 12.97
N ALA A 395 9.11 2.43 13.04
CA ALA A 395 7.80 2.97 12.64
C ALA A 395 7.64 3.00 11.11
N MET A 396 7.31 1.85 10.51
CA MET A 396 7.26 1.69 9.05
C MET A 396 6.20 2.56 8.34
N GLN A 397 5.20 3.06 9.08
CA GLN A 397 4.06 3.82 8.52
C GLN A 397 4.18 5.34 8.68
N ALA A 398 5.05 5.84 9.57
CA ALA A 398 5.18 7.27 9.84
C ALA A 398 5.96 7.99 8.73
N PHE A 399 5.64 9.25 8.48
CA PHE A 399 6.45 10.10 7.61
C PHE A 399 7.72 10.52 8.36
N LEU A 400 8.87 9.96 7.94
CA LEU A 400 10.19 10.27 8.46
C LEU A 400 11.14 10.67 7.32
N LEU A 401 12.32 11.19 7.70
CA LEU A 401 13.44 11.36 6.76
C LEU A 401 14.15 10.05 6.45
N GLY A 402 14.02 9.05 7.32
CA GLY A 402 14.49 7.68 7.09
C GLY A 402 16.00 7.50 6.98
N VAL A 403 16.82 8.49 7.35
CA VAL A 403 18.29 8.48 7.15
C VAL A 403 18.92 7.25 7.81
N ASP A 404 18.51 6.92 9.04
CA ASP A 404 19.10 5.82 9.82
C ASP A 404 18.17 4.61 9.96
N GLN A 405 16.86 4.85 9.96
CA GLN A 405 15.84 3.85 10.22
C GLN A 405 15.64 2.91 9.03
N TYR A 406 15.67 3.46 7.81
CA TYR A 406 15.40 2.73 6.58
C TYR A 406 16.06 3.42 5.38
N ARG A 407 17.38 3.56 5.43
CA ARG A 407 18.15 4.38 4.49
C ARG A 407 17.93 4.07 3.01
N CYS A 408 17.52 2.86 2.62
CA CYS A 408 17.27 2.52 1.21
C CYS A 408 16.19 3.41 0.56
N CYS A 409 14.99 3.50 1.14
CA CYS A 409 13.84 4.19 0.56
C CYS A 409 14.09 5.68 0.22
N PRO A 410 14.56 6.53 1.14
CA PRO A 410 14.77 7.95 0.85
C PRO A 410 15.89 8.21 -0.15
N HIS A 411 16.88 7.31 -0.26
CA HIS A 411 17.89 7.40 -1.32
C HIS A 411 17.36 6.86 -2.66
N ASN A 412 16.47 5.86 -2.67
CA ASN A 412 16.05 5.17 -3.89
C ASN A 412 14.81 5.78 -4.59
N TYR A 413 13.83 6.30 -3.84
CA TYR A 413 12.52 6.65 -4.39
C TYR A 413 12.57 7.73 -5.50
N GLY A 414 13.58 8.60 -5.46
CA GLY A 414 13.72 9.74 -6.37
C GLY A 414 13.90 9.40 -7.85
N GLN A 415 13.92 8.11 -8.22
CA GLN A 415 13.84 7.67 -9.61
C GLN A 415 12.39 7.61 -10.15
N GLY A 416 11.37 7.56 -9.29
CA GLY A 416 9.99 7.25 -9.65
C GLY A 416 9.40 8.19 -10.70
N TRP A 417 9.18 9.47 -10.37
CA TRP A 417 8.66 10.44 -11.34
C TRP A 417 9.60 10.75 -12.51
N PRO A 418 10.94 10.81 -12.33
CA PRO A 418 11.85 11.06 -13.43
C PRO A 418 11.86 9.95 -14.47
N TYR A 419 11.91 8.68 -14.07
CA TYR A 419 11.85 7.57 -15.01
C TYR A 419 10.47 7.43 -15.65
N PHE A 420 9.39 7.65 -14.89
CA PHE A 420 8.05 7.73 -15.47
C PHE A 420 7.99 8.78 -16.59
N THR A 421 8.58 9.96 -16.36
CA THR A 421 8.65 11.06 -17.34
C THR A 421 9.48 10.69 -18.57
N ASP A 422 10.66 10.10 -18.39
CA ASP A 422 11.53 9.64 -19.48
C ASP A 422 10.87 8.54 -20.32
N ASN A 423 9.96 7.76 -19.72
CA ASN A 423 9.28 6.64 -20.37
C ASN A 423 7.83 6.95 -20.82
N LEU A 424 7.37 8.22 -20.76
CA LEU A 424 6.09 8.61 -21.38
C LEU A 424 6.08 8.34 -22.89
N TRP A 425 7.26 8.52 -23.50
CA TRP A 425 7.49 8.37 -24.94
C TRP A 425 8.67 7.45 -25.20
N GLN A 426 8.54 6.59 -26.22
CA GLN A 426 9.61 5.73 -26.69
C GLN A 426 9.83 5.93 -28.18
N ALA A 427 11.07 5.74 -28.64
CA ALA A 427 11.34 5.53 -30.06
C ALA A 427 10.94 4.09 -30.44
N THR A 428 10.60 3.87 -31.70
CA THR A 428 10.29 2.53 -32.20
C THR A 428 11.34 2.02 -33.18
N ALA A 429 11.49 0.70 -33.28
CA ALA A 429 12.48 0.08 -34.18
C ALA A 429 12.23 0.36 -35.67
N ASP A 430 11.02 0.78 -36.02
CA ASP A 430 10.61 1.20 -37.36
C ASP A 430 10.64 2.73 -37.58
N ARG A 431 11.47 3.44 -36.80
CA ARG A 431 11.73 4.89 -36.92
C ARG A 431 10.51 5.77 -36.63
N GLY A 432 9.58 5.29 -35.82
CA GLY A 432 8.42 6.01 -35.33
C GLY A 432 8.53 6.42 -33.86
N LEU A 433 7.38 6.72 -33.26
CA LEU A 433 7.23 7.06 -31.84
C LEU A 433 6.09 6.26 -31.23
N ALA A 434 6.23 5.92 -29.95
CA ALA A 434 5.16 5.35 -29.15
C ALA A 434 4.86 6.25 -27.95
N ALA A 435 3.60 6.63 -27.79
CA ALA A 435 3.07 7.21 -26.56
C ALA A 435 2.74 6.04 -25.61
N THR A 436 3.68 5.72 -24.74
CA THR A 436 3.63 4.53 -23.87
C THR A 436 2.94 4.79 -22.55
N MET A 437 2.97 6.02 -22.03
CA MET A 437 2.20 6.44 -20.85
C MET A 437 1.73 7.88 -21.06
N TYR A 438 0.64 8.29 -20.41
CA TYR A 438 0.05 9.60 -20.65
C TYR A 438 0.21 10.54 -19.46
N ALA A 439 0.80 11.71 -19.72
CA ALA A 439 0.86 12.83 -18.79
C ALA A 439 1.11 14.12 -19.59
N PRO A 440 0.76 15.30 -19.04
CA PRO A 440 1.10 16.58 -19.67
C PRO A 440 2.61 16.70 -19.86
N SER A 441 3.04 16.81 -21.12
CA SER A 441 4.46 16.73 -21.48
C SER A 441 4.76 17.29 -22.88
N THR A 442 6.03 17.41 -23.22
CA THR A 442 6.52 17.60 -24.58
C THR A 442 7.71 16.68 -24.81
N VAL A 443 7.71 15.94 -25.92
CA VAL A 443 8.85 15.10 -26.34
C VAL A 443 9.49 15.68 -27.60
N THR A 444 10.82 15.62 -27.70
CA THR A 444 11.57 15.90 -28.94
C THR A 444 12.33 14.65 -29.38
N ALA A 445 12.11 14.23 -30.64
CA ALA A 445 12.71 13.01 -31.17
C ALA A 445 12.91 13.02 -32.69
N LYS A 446 13.80 12.17 -33.19
CA LYS A 446 14.10 11.91 -34.61
C LYS A 446 13.22 10.78 -35.10
N VAL A 447 12.56 10.99 -36.23
CA VAL A 447 11.60 10.05 -36.83
C VAL A 447 11.77 9.97 -38.36
N GLY A 448 11.15 8.95 -38.96
CA GLY A 448 11.14 8.74 -40.40
C GLY A 448 12.51 8.37 -40.97
N SER A 449 12.58 8.06 -42.26
CA SER A 449 13.83 7.63 -42.91
C SER A 449 14.92 8.69 -42.90
N ALA A 450 14.56 9.97 -42.95
CA ALA A 450 15.49 11.10 -42.96
C ALA A 450 15.97 11.54 -41.56
N ALA A 451 15.56 10.83 -40.49
CA ALA A 451 15.87 11.19 -39.10
C ALA A 451 15.46 12.63 -38.74
N THR A 452 14.32 13.09 -39.26
CA THR A 452 13.76 14.43 -39.03
C THR A 452 13.43 14.60 -37.55
N THR A 453 13.93 15.68 -36.94
CA THR A 453 13.55 16.04 -35.57
C THR A 453 12.14 16.61 -35.54
N VAL A 454 11.26 16.01 -34.74
CA VAL A 454 9.89 16.45 -34.46
C VAL A 454 9.71 16.69 -32.97
N SER A 455 8.72 17.51 -32.62
CA SER A 455 8.26 17.70 -31.24
C SER A 455 6.79 17.34 -31.12
N VAL A 456 6.41 16.63 -30.06
CA VAL A 456 5.00 16.32 -29.77
C VAL A 456 4.62 16.88 -28.40
N ALA A 457 3.70 17.83 -28.38
CA ALA A 457 3.15 18.39 -27.15
C ALA A 457 1.90 17.61 -26.75
N THR A 458 1.87 17.12 -25.51
CA THR A 458 0.75 16.38 -24.91
C THR A 458 0.02 17.30 -23.93
N THR A 459 -1.22 17.66 -24.26
CA THR A 459 -2.12 18.42 -23.39
C THR A 459 -3.17 17.47 -22.83
N THR A 460 -3.17 17.29 -21.51
CA THR A 460 -4.10 16.39 -20.82
C THR A 460 -4.13 16.66 -19.32
N THR A 461 -5.23 16.27 -18.67
CA THR A 461 -5.32 16.11 -17.21
C THR A 461 -5.34 14.63 -16.79
N TYR A 462 -5.09 13.69 -17.71
CA TYR A 462 -4.87 12.28 -17.38
C TYR A 462 -3.81 12.17 -16.26
N PRO A 463 -4.03 11.32 -15.24
CA PRO A 463 -5.05 10.26 -15.13
C PRO A 463 -6.44 10.70 -14.64
N PHE A 464 -6.66 11.98 -14.34
CA PHE A 464 -7.90 12.47 -13.74
C PHE A 464 -9.03 12.69 -14.76
N SER A 465 -8.71 12.65 -16.06
CA SER A 465 -9.70 12.61 -17.13
C SER A 465 -9.24 11.70 -18.26
N GLY A 466 -10.18 11.30 -19.10
CA GLY A 466 -9.92 10.42 -20.25
C GLY A 466 -9.49 11.12 -21.53
N SER A 467 -9.23 12.43 -21.53
CA SER A 467 -8.94 13.18 -22.77
C SER A 467 -7.45 13.49 -22.92
N VAL A 468 -6.87 13.09 -24.05
CA VAL A 468 -5.46 13.37 -24.40
C VAL A 468 -5.41 14.02 -25.77
N SER A 469 -4.73 15.15 -25.89
CA SER A 469 -4.45 15.81 -27.17
C SER A 469 -2.96 15.89 -27.43
N LEU A 470 -2.53 15.44 -28.60
CA LEU A 470 -1.15 15.41 -29.06
C LEU A 470 -1.02 16.36 -30.25
N ARG A 471 -0.17 17.38 -30.15
CA ARG A 471 0.11 18.30 -31.25
C ARG A 471 1.52 18.09 -31.77
N ILE A 472 1.64 17.77 -33.06
CA ILE A 472 2.92 17.46 -33.70
C ILE A 472 3.47 18.72 -34.38
N THR A 473 4.74 19.02 -34.09
CA THR A 473 5.52 20.09 -34.69
C THR A 473 6.66 19.48 -35.49
N THR A 474 6.77 19.82 -36.77
CA THR A 474 7.79 19.28 -37.68
C THR A 474 8.26 20.36 -38.65
N PRO A 475 9.56 20.42 -39.02
CA PRO A 475 10.07 21.41 -39.98
C PRO A 475 9.54 21.20 -41.41
N SER A 476 9.14 19.98 -41.75
CA SER A 476 8.59 19.62 -43.06
C SER A 476 7.67 18.40 -42.94
N ALA A 477 6.92 18.07 -44.00
CA ALA A 477 6.15 16.84 -44.03
C ALA A 477 7.08 15.62 -43.83
N VAL A 478 6.69 14.69 -42.95
CA VAL A 478 7.49 13.50 -42.63
C VAL A 478 6.61 12.29 -42.37
N ALA A 479 6.95 11.15 -42.97
CA ALA A 479 6.24 9.89 -42.77
C ALA A 479 6.85 9.08 -41.62
N PHE A 480 6.03 8.73 -40.64
CA PHE A 480 6.41 7.81 -39.56
C PHE A 480 5.17 7.26 -38.83
N PRO A 481 5.26 6.05 -38.26
CA PRO A 481 4.20 5.49 -37.43
C PRO A 481 4.20 6.10 -36.03
N LEU A 482 3.01 6.47 -35.54
CA LEU A 482 2.76 6.86 -34.16
C LEU A 482 1.93 5.77 -33.47
N TYR A 483 2.48 5.12 -32.45
CA TYR A 483 1.80 4.09 -31.68
C TYR A 483 1.17 4.69 -30.42
N LEU A 484 -0.13 4.50 -30.25
CA LEU A 484 -0.90 5.06 -29.15
C LEU A 484 -1.33 3.93 -28.22
N ARG A 485 -0.86 3.95 -26.97
CA ARG A 485 -1.30 2.96 -25.99
C ARG A 485 -2.78 3.11 -25.70
N ILE A 486 -3.52 2.02 -25.71
CA ILE A 486 -4.87 1.92 -25.15
C ILE A 486 -4.75 1.16 -23.82
N PRO A 487 -5.06 1.79 -22.68
CA PRO A 487 -4.96 1.14 -21.38
C PRO A 487 -5.86 -0.09 -21.25
N GLY A 488 -5.43 -1.10 -20.48
CA GLY A 488 -6.17 -2.34 -20.29
C GLY A 488 -7.57 -2.19 -19.70
N TRP A 489 -7.81 -1.09 -19.00
CA TRP A 489 -9.12 -0.76 -18.46
C TRP A 489 -10.08 -0.13 -19.48
N CYS A 490 -9.60 0.33 -20.64
CA CYS A 490 -10.38 1.08 -21.62
C CYS A 490 -10.87 0.16 -22.76
N ALA A 491 -12.14 -0.22 -22.72
CA ALA A 491 -12.74 -1.11 -23.73
C ALA A 491 -13.08 -0.41 -25.06
N ASN A 492 -13.50 0.87 -25.03
CA ASN A 492 -14.04 1.58 -26.19
C ASN A 492 -13.36 2.95 -26.38
N PRO A 493 -12.07 3.01 -26.75
CA PRO A 493 -11.41 4.28 -27.02
C PRO A 493 -11.92 4.92 -28.31
N SER A 494 -11.78 6.25 -28.43
CA SER A 494 -11.91 6.95 -29.71
C SER A 494 -10.63 7.72 -30.02
N ILE A 495 -10.22 7.70 -31.29
CA ILE A 495 -9.04 8.41 -31.78
C ILE A 495 -9.44 9.21 -33.01
N THR A 496 -8.99 10.47 -33.06
CA THR A 496 -9.13 11.31 -34.24
C THR A 496 -7.80 11.95 -34.61
N VAL A 497 -7.57 12.20 -35.89
CA VAL A 497 -6.44 12.97 -36.42
C VAL A 497 -7.00 14.11 -37.25
N ASN A 498 -6.75 15.35 -36.83
CA ASN A 498 -7.33 16.57 -37.41
C ASN A 498 -8.87 16.48 -37.53
N GLY A 499 -9.53 15.88 -36.53
CA GLY A 499 -10.97 15.66 -36.49
C GLY A 499 -11.48 14.44 -37.28
N GLY A 500 -10.66 13.82 -38.13
CA GLY A 500 -11.01 12.59 -38.85
C GLY A 500 -10.82 11.35 -37.96
N ALA A 501 -11.81 10.45 -37.94
CA ALA A 501 -11.75 9.24 -37.11
C ALA A 501 -10.65 8.26 -37.56
N VAL A 502 -10.00 7.62 -36.59
CA VAL A 502 -9.04 6.52 -36.79
C VAL A 502 -9.61 5.27 -36.11
N SER A 503 -9.44 4.11 -36.76
CA SER A 503 -9.84 2.84 -36.16
C SER A 503 -9.08 2.60 -34.86
N ALA A 504 -9.81 2.34 -33.79
CA ALA A 504 -9.28 2.05 -32.47
C ALA A 504 -9.98 0.81 -31.90
N TYR A 505 -9.32 0.14 -30.97
CA TYR A 505 -9.81 -1.07 -30.32
C TYR A 505 -9.43 -1.07 -28.85
N GLY A 506 -10.17 -1.81 -28.03
CA GLY A 506 -9.97 -1.90 -26.58
C GLY A 506 -8.57 -2.39 -26.20
N GLY A 507 -8.09 -1.92 -25.06
CA GLY A 507 -6.79 -2.30 -24.50
C GLY A 507 -6.80 -3.62 -23.72
N PRO A 508 -5.63 -4.06 -23.23
CA PRO A 508 -4.34 -3.38 -23.33
C PRO A 508 -3.70 -3.62 -24.71
N ALA A 509 -3.40 -2.54 -25.44
CA ALA A 509 -2.79 -2.64 -26.76
C ALA A 509 -2.13 -1.33 -27.23
N TYR A 510 -1.47 -1.37 -28.39
CA TYR A 510 -0.99 -0.18 -29.10
C TYR A 510 -1.70 -0.05 -30.45
N VAL A 511 -2.42 1.05 -30.66
CA VAL A 511 -3.04 1.39 -31.94
C VAL A 511 -2.03 2.15 -32.81
N PRO A 512 -1.62 1.64 -33.98
CA PRO A 512 -0.72 2.35 -34.88
C PRO A 512 -1.48 3.38 -35.73
N VAL A 513 -0.93 4.59 -35.83
CA VAL A 513 -1.33 5.64 -36.77
C VAL A 513 -0.15 5.90 -37.71
N ASN A 514 -0.14 5.23 -38.86
CA ASN A 514 0.94 5.33 -39.84
C ASN A 514 0.55 6.25 -40.99
N ARG A 515 1.19 7.42 -41.07
CA ARG A 515 0.89 8.44 -42.08
C ARG A 515 2.06 9.39 -42.29
N THR A 516 1.89 10.29 -43.27
CA THR A 516 2.68 11.50 -43.40
C THR A 516 2.08 12.59 -42.50
N TRP A 517 2.91 13.13 -41.61
CA TRP A 517 2.54 14.17 -40.65
C TRP A 517 2.95 15.53 -41.18
N GLN A 518 2.05 16.51 -41.03
CA GLN A 518 2.30 17.91 -41.32
C GLN A 518 2.48 18.72 -40.03
N ASN A 519 3.12 19.88 -40.13
CA ASN A 519 3.29 20.77 -39.00
C ASN A 519 1.92 21.24 -38.46
N GLY A 520 1.67 21.01 -37.18
CA GLY A 520 0.41 21.36 -36.52
C GLY A 520 -0.65 20.26 -36.52
N ASP A 521 -0.39 19.09 -37.15
CA ASP A 521 -1.31 17.95 -37.06
C ASP A 521 -1.58 17.60 -35.59
N THR A 522 -2.85 17.32 -35.29
CA THR A 522 -3.34 17.04 -33.95
C THR A 522 -3.99 15.67 -33.88
N VAL A 523 -3.62 14.88 -32.87
CA VAL A 523 -4.27 13.62 -32.50
C VAL A 523 -5.04 13.84 -31.21
N THR A 524 -6.32 13.48 -31.18
CA THR A 524 -7.13 13.49 -29.96
C THR A 524 -7.57 12.07 -29.64
N ILE A 525 -7.31 11.66 -28.40
CA ILE A 525 -7.66 10.35 -27.85
C ILE A 525 -8.66 10.57 -26.71
N THR A 526 -9.76 9.83 -26.72
CA THR A 526 -10.69 9.78 -25.60
C THR A 526 -10.75 8.36 -25.05
N PHE A 527 -10.54 8.24 -23.75
CA PHE A 527 -10.72 7.03 -22.95
C PHE A 527 -11.98 7.21 -22.09
N PRO A 528 -13.12 6.62 -22.45
CA PRO A 528 -14.30 6.68 -21.60
C PRO A 528 -14.00 6.07 -20.22
N MET A 529 -14.09 6.90 -19.18
CA MET A 529 -13.82 6.50 -17.79
C MET A 529 -15.15 6.33 -17.05
N ALA A 530 -15.30 5.19 -16.38
CA ALA A 530 -16.41 4.91 -15.49
C ALA A 530 -15.89 4.15 -14.25
N PRO A 531 -16.52 4.34 -13.07
CA PRO A 531 -16.22 3.54 -11.88
C PRO A 531 -16.36 2.03 -12.17
N ARG A 532 -15.35 1.27 -11.78
CA ARG A 532 -15.27 -0.19 -11.87
C ARG A 532 -14.97 -0.76 -10.50
N THR A 533 -15.33 -2.02 -10.28
CA THR A 533 -15.12 -2.71 -9.02
C THR A 533 -14.33 -3.98 -9.24
N THR A 534 -13.31 -4.21 -8.42
CA THR A 534 -12.53 -5.44 -8.38
C THR A 534 -12.84 -6.18 -7.09
N THR A 535 -13.22 -7.45 -7.19
CA THR A 535 -13.46 -8.32 -6.03
C THR A 535 -12.21 -9.14 -5.71
N TRP A 536 -11.76 -9.07 -4.46
CA TRP A 536 -10.59 -9.76 -3.95
C TRP A 536 -11.01 -11.01 -3.17
N THR A 537 -11.19 -12.13 -3.88
CA THR A 537 -11.66 -13.39 -3.26
C THR A 537 -10.69 -13.91 -2.19
N ALA A 538 -9.38 -13.76 -2.41
CA ALA A 538 -8.36 -14.11 -1.41
C ALA A 538 -8.43 -13.26 -0.14
N ASN A 539 -9.10 -12.10 -0.20
CA ASN A 539 -9.33 -11.19 0.93
C ASN A 539 -10.83 -11.10 1.24
N HIS A 540 -11.44 -12.28 1.40
CA HIS A 540 -12.80 -12.44 1.93
C HIS A 540 -13.90 -11.77 1.10
N GLY A 541 -13.70 -11.66 -0.21
CA GLY A 541 -14.67 -11.05 -1.13
C GLY A 541 -14.81 -9.54 -0.96
N ALA A 542 -13.84 -8.89 -0.32
CA ALA A 542 -13.76 -7.43 -0.28
C ALA A 542 -13.60 -6.84 -1.68
N ILE A 543 -13.96 -5.57 -1.83
CA ILE A 543 -13.90 -4.88 -3.12
C ILE A 543 -13.01 -3.64 -3.08
N SER A 544 -12.40 -3.31 -4.21
CA SER A 544 -11.83 -1.98 -4.46
C SER A 544 -12.58 -1.29 -5.61
N VAL A 545 -12.58 0.03 -5.62
CA VAL A 545 -13.21 0.84 -6.66
C VAL A 545 -12.13 1.60 -7.43
N SER A 546 -12.19 1.56 -8.76
CA SER A 546 -11.24 2.21 -9.66
C SER A 546 -11.98 3.04 -10.71
N ASN A 547 -11.39 4.15 -11.18
CA ASN A 547 -11.90 4.92 -12.33
C ASN A 547 -10.70 5.31 -13.21
N GLY A 548 -10.65 4.81 -14.45
CA GLY A 548 -9.41 4.82 -15.21
C GLY A 548 -8.31 4.01 -14.51
N PRO A 549 -7.06 4.52 -14.42
CA PRO A 549 -5.96 3.87 -13.70
C PRO A 549 -5.93 4.20 -12.19
N LEU A 550 -6.84 5.04 -11.70
CA LEU A 550 -6.89 5.47 -10.30
C LEU A 550 -7.72 4.47 -9.47
N ALA A 551 -7.09 3.86 -8.46
CA ALA A 551 -7.80 3.21 -7.37
C ALA A 551 -8.28 4.28 -6.38
N TYR A 552 -9.39 4.04 -5.69
CA TYR A 552 -9.99 5.00 -4.76
C TYR A 552 -9.96 4.50 -3.33
N SER A 553 -9.75 5.44 -2.40
CA SER A 553 -9.81 5.23 -0.96
C SER A 553 -10.92 6.07 -0.36
N LEU A 554 -11.45 5.63 0.77
CA LEU A 554 -12.34 6.46 1.59
C LEU A 554 -11.63 7.76 1.92
N GLU A 555 -12.32 8.89 1.77
CA GLU A 555 -11.84 10.14 2.30
C GLU A 555 -12.00 10.16 3.82
N ILE A 556 -10.90 9.85 4.51
CA ILE A 556 -10.79 9.91 5.96
C ILE A 556 -10.25 11.30 6.32
N GLY A 557 -10.92 12.02 7.22
CA GLY A 557 -10.42 13.25 7.81
C GLY A 557 -9.10 13.00 8.55
N GLN A 558 -8.15 13.92 8.44
CA GLN A 558 -6.78 13.71 8.87
C GLN A 558 -6.31 14.84 9.78
N ASN A 559 -5.65 14.47 10.87
CA ASN A 559 -4.89 15.39 11.71
C ASN A 559 -3.40 15.06 11.57
N PHE A 560 -2.64 15.97 10.95
CA PHE A 560 -1.19 15.87 10.83
C PHE A 560 -0.55 16.49 12.08
N LEU A 561 0.09 15.67 12.90
CA LEU A 561 0.87 16.14 14.03
C LEU A 561 2.35 16.01 13.69
N ARG A 562 3.02 17.16 13.67
CA ARG A 562 4.48 17.22 13.54
C ARG A 562 5.13 16.88 14.87
N TYR A 563 6.11 15.98 14.87
CA TYR A 563 6.78 15.55 16.12
C TYR A 563 8.27 15.91 16.20
N ASN A 564 8.85 16.42 15.12
CA ASN A 564 10.19 17.02 15.18
C ASN A 564 10.10 18.55 15.35
N ASP A 565 11.23 19.18 15.67
CA ASP A 565 11.32 20.63 15.90
C ASP A 565 10.63 21.41 14.76
N PRO A 566 9.62 22.25 15.05
CA PRO A 566 8.95 23.10 14.06
C PRO A 566 9.90 23.96 13.22
N ALA A 567 11.07 24.33 13.76
CA ALA A 567 12.10 25.09 13.05
C ALA A 567 12.88 24.26 12.01
N ASN A 568 12.80 22.93 12.06
CA ASN A 568 13.46 22.07 11.08
C ASN A 568 12.82 22.29 9.69
N ALA A 569 13.62 22.42 8.63
CA ALA A 569 13.08 22.56 7.27
C ALA A 569 12.46 21.26 6.72
N TRP A 570 12.65 20.16 7.44
CA TRP A 570 12.32 18.80 7.04
C TRP A 570 11.31 18.19 8.00
N PRO A 571 10.00 18.37 7.74
CA PRO A 571 8.98 17.97 8.68
C PRO A 571 8.79 16.45 8.71
N GLU A 572 8.57 15.93 9.91
CA GLU A 572 8.21 14.55 10.15
C GLU A 572 6.85 14.50 10.84
N TYR A 573 5.95 13.66 10.32
CA TYR A 573 4.54 13.68 10.68
C TYR A 573 4.04 12.32 11.10
N GLN A 574 3.19 12.34 12.12
CA GLN A 574 2.23 11.27 12.37
C GLN A 574 0.84 11.75 11.94
N VAL A 575 0.02 10.83 11.46
CA VAL A 575 -1.31 11.16 10.90
C VAL A 575 -2.39 10.32 11.56
N PHE A 576 -3.39 10.99 12.14
CA PHE A 576 -4.51 10.36 12.84
C PHE A 576 -5.83 10.60 12.11
N ALA A 577 -6.69 9.58 12.11
CA ALA A 577 -8.05 9.70 11.56
C ALA A 577 -8.92 10.57 12.48
N THR A 578 -9.55 11.60 11.91
CA THR A 578 -10.55 12.45 12.60
C THR A 578 -11.99 12.12 12.19
N SER A 579 -12.18 11.31 11.14
CA SER A 579 -13.51 10.85 10.70
C SER A 579 -13.61 9.33 10.65
N ALA A 580 -14.83 8.82 10.73
CA ALA A 580 -15.13 7.39 10.59
C ALA A 580 -14.47 6.77 9.35
N TRP A 581 -13.88 5.59 9.50
CA TRP A 581 -13.24 4.85 8.41
C TRP A 581 -13.85 3.46 8.15
N ASN A 582 -14.55 2.92 9.16
CA ASN A 582 -15.08 1.57 9.21
C ASN A 582 -16.39 1.43 8.43
N TYR A 583 -16.31 1.58 7.12
CA TYR A 583 -17.46 1.48 6.22
C TYR A 583 -17.35 0.28 5.28
N GLY A 584 -18.48 -0.42 5.09
CA GLY A 584 -18.67 -1.28 3.93
C GLY A 584 -19.39 -0.51 2.82
N LEU A 585 -19.07 -0.81 1.56
CA LEU A 585 -19.68 -0.17 0.39
C LEU A 585 -20.88 -0.98 -0.13
N ILE A 586 -21.89 -0.27 -0.64
CA ILE A 586 -23.02 -0.88 -1.37
C ILE A 586 -22.67 -0.92 -2.86
N PRO A 587 -22.57 -2.11 -3.48
CA PRO A 587 -22.21 -2.25 -4.89
C PRO A 587 -23.16 -1.51 -5.83
N GLY A 588 -22.64 -1.04 -6.96
CA GLY A 588 -23.44 -0.40 -8.00
C GLY A 588 -23.89 1.04 -7.70
N THR A 589 -23.39 1.64 -6.62
CA THR A 589 -23.76 3.01 -6.19
C THR A 589 -22.66 4.05 -6.48
N PHE A 590 -21.68 3.71 -7.31
CA PHE A 590 -20.49 4.53 -7.55
C PHE A 590 -20.70 5.53 -8.68
N SER A 591 -20.46 6.82 -8.40
CA SER A 591 -20.51 7.87 -9.42
C SER A 591 -19.29 8.77 -9.33
N ALA A 592 -18.54 8.89 -10.43
CA ALA A 592 -17.40 9.80 -10.51
C ALA A 592 -17.90 11.25 -10.59
N VAL A 593 -17.29 12.14 -9.80
CA VAL A 593 -17.63 13.55 -9.72
C VAL A 593 -16.36 14.40 -9.84
N ALA A 594 -16.46 15.54 -10.53
CA ALA A 594 -15.42 16.56 -10.50
C ALA A 594 -15.53 17.35 -9.18
N THR A 595 -14.39 17.63 -8.56
CA THR A 595 -14.34 18.40 -7.30
C THR A 595 -14.15 19.89 -7.53
N GLY A 596 -13.67 20.29 -8.72
CA GLY A 596 -13.25 21.65 -9.01
C GLY A 596 -11.93 22.06 -8.34
N ALA A 597 -11.26 21.14 -7.65
CA ALA A 597 -9.99 21.39 -6.98
C ALA A 597 -8.85 21.67 -7.97
N SER A 598 -7.85 22.40 -7.50
CA SER A 598 -6.63 22.73 -8.24
C SER A 598 -5.42 22.63 -7.32
N GLY A 599 -4.21 22.59 -7.88
CA GLY A 599 -2.96 22.40 -7.13
C GLY A 599 -2.45 20.97 -7.22
N ASN A 600 -1.80 20.47 -6.15
CA ASN A 600 -1.23 19.13 -6.13
C ASN A 600 -2.38 18.08 -6.17
N PRO A 601 -2.56 17.34 -7.27
CA PRO A 601 -3.72 16.46 -7.42
C PRO A 601 -3.61 15.17 -6.59
N PHE A 602 -2.46 14.94 -5.96
CA PHE A 602 -2.19 13.85 -5.03
C PHE A 602 -2.32 14.31 -3.57
N THR A 603 -3.28 15.21 -3.30
CA THR A 603 -3.68 15.61 -1.95
C THR A 603 -5.20 15.64 -1.86
N PRO A 604 -5.82 15.45 -0.68
CA PRO A 604 -7.28 15.50 -0.55
C PRO A 604 -7.85 16.85 -1.02
N ALA A 605 -7.13 17.94 -0.75
CA ALA A 605 -7.54 19.29 -1.11
C ALA A 605 -7.36 19.63 -2.59
N GLY A 606 -6.37 19.03 -3.27
CA GLY A 606 -6.04 19.37 -4.67
C GLY A 606 -6.54 18.37 -5.71
N THR A 607 -7.06 17.20 -5.30
CA THR A 607 -7.48 16.17 -6.24
C THR A 607 -8.74 16.57 -7.02
N PRO A 608 -8.70 16.61 -8.38
CA PRO A 608 -9.78 17.17 -9.19
C PRO A 608 -10.99 16.22 -9.38
N VAL A 609 -10.89 14.97 -8.92
CA VAL A 609 -11.91 13.94 -9.07
C VAL A 609 -12.14 13.18 -7.77
N ALA A 610 -13.39 12.76 -7.55
CA ALA A 610 -13.80 11.89 -6.46
C ALA A 610 -14.85 10.90 -6.96
N ILE A 611 -15.21 9.92 -6.13
CA ILE A 611 -16.36 9.05 -6.33
C ILE A 611 -17.33 9.25 -5.16
N THR A 612 -18.61 9.42 -5.46
CA THR A 612 -19.67 9.27 -4.45
C THR A 612 -20.12 7.81 -4.41
N ALA A 613 -20.36 7.29 -3.21
CA ALA A 613 -20.79 5.91 -2.99
C ALA A 613 -21.80 5.86 -1.84
N GLN A 614 -22.70 4.87 -1.85
CA GLN A 614 -23.51 4.56 -0.68
C GLN A 614 -22.80 3.51 0.18
N ALA A 615 -22.84 3.70 1.49
CA ALA A 615 -22.15 2.86 2.45
C ALA A 615 -22.95 2.70 3.75
N LYS A 616 -22.59 1.69 4.53
CA LYS A 616 -23.03 1.53 5.92
C LYS A 616 -21.83 1.38 6.83
N ALA A 617 -21.90 1.98 8.01
CA ALA A 617 -20.87 1.80 9.02
C ALA A 617 -20.84 0.34 9.49
N ILE A 618 -19.67 -0.13 9.90
CA ILE A 618 -19.44 -1.45 10.50
C ILE A 618 -18.74 -1.20 11.84
N PRO A 619 -19.49 -0.88 12.91
CA PRO A 619 -18.92 -0.48 14.21
C PRO A 619 -17.93 -1.48 14.82
N ASN A 620 -18.13 -2.76 14.53
CA ASN A 620 -17.28 -3.85 15.00
C ASN A 620 -16.00 -4.04 14.17
N TRP A 621 -15.88 -3.39 13.01
CA TRP A 621 -14.61 -3.33 12.27
C TRP A 621 -13.74 -2.25 12.91
N GLN A 622 -12.75 -2.68 13.68
CA GLN A 622 -11.96 -1.84 14.57
C GLN A 622 -10.47 -1.97 14.27
N ALA A 623 -9.67 -1.04 14.79
CA ALA A 623 -8.23 -1.21 14.87
C ALA A 623 -7.84 -1.93 16.17
N ASP A 624 -6.71 -2.61 16.15
CA ASP A 624 -6.12 -3.21 17.33
C ASP A 624 -5.50 -2.14 18.26
N THR A 625 -4.88 -2.59 19.35
CA THR A 625 -4.25 -1.71 20.34
C THR A 625 -3.01 -0.98 19.82
N GLU A 626 -2.49 -1.35 18.64
CA GLU A 626 -1.42 -0.65 17.95
C GLU A 626 -1.94 0.17 16.76
N ASN A 627 -3.26 0.38 16.67
CA ASN A 627 -3.94 1.15 15.63
C ASN A 627 -3.82 0.56 14.22
N VAL A 628 -3.51 -0.73 14.12
CA VAL A 628 -3.62 -1.46 12.85
C VAL A 628 -5.07 -1.91 12.71
N VAL A 629 -5.69 -1.59 11.57
CA VAL A 629 -7.05 -2.06 11.27
C VAL A 629 -7.11 -3.60 11.37
N SER A 630 -8.20 -4.15 11.92
CA SER A 630 -8.39 -5.61 11.98
C SER A 630 -8.59 -6.22 10.60
N THR A 631 -8.29 -7.51 10.48
CA THR A 631 -8.45 -8.30 9.24
C THR A 631 -9.85 -8.17 8.67
N LEU A 632 -9.95 -8.19 7.34
CA LEU A 632 -11.22 -8.29 6.65
C LEU A 632 -11.95 -9.60 7.00
N GLN A 633 -13.28 -9.56 7.03
CA GLN A 633 -14.14 -10.74 7.20
C GLN A 633 -14.95 -11.00 5.93
N GLN A 634 -15.57 -12.18 5.87
CA GLN A 634 -16.36 -12.62 4.72
C GLN A 634 -17.44 -11.61 4.34
N SER A 635 -17.32 -11.09 3.12
CA SER A 635 -18.34 -10.29 2.46
C SER A 635 -19.34 -11.19 1.71
N PRO A 636 -20.61 -10.76 1.54
CA PRO A 636 -21.19 -9.52 2.05
C PRO A 636 -21.39 -9.54 3.57
N VAL A 637 -21.45 -8.35 4.17
CA VAL A 637 -21.62 -8.10 5.60
C VAL A 637 -22.96 -7.43 5.84
N ALA A 638 -23.71 -7.94 6.81
CA ALA A 638 -24.91 -7.26 7.30
C ALA A 638 -24.53 -6.14 8.28
N SER A 639 -25.09 -4.96 8.05
CA SER A 639 -24.99 -3.84 8.99
C SER A 639 -26.39 -3.23 9.23
N PRO A 640 -26.81 -3.10 10.51
CA PRO A 640 -28.06 -2.45 10.87
C PRO A 640 -27.99 -0.92 10.74
N GLU A 641 -26.79 -0.37 10.50
CA GLU A 641 -26.57 1.07 10.40
C GLU A 641 -27.34 1.68 9.21
N PRO A 642 -27.72 2.98 9.30
CA PRO A 642 -28.34 3.67 8.20
C PRO A 642 -27.38 3.79 7.02
N THR A 643 -27.94 3.68 5.82
CA THR A 643 -27.22 3.99 4.58
C THR A 643 -26.86 5.46 4.56
N ARG A 644 -25.62 5.78 4.21
CA ARG A 644 -25.14 7.15 4.05
C ARG A 644 -24.29 7.28 2.78
N SER A 645 -24.26 8.49 2.24
CA SER A 645 -23.31 8.85 1.18
C SER A 645 -21.92 9.03 1.77
N VAL A 646 -20.90 8.46 1.13
CA VAL A 646 -19.49 8.67 1.44
C VAL A 646 -18.77 9.14 0.18
N ARG A 647 -17.65 9.85 0.38
CA ARG A 647 -16.77 10.27 -0.70
C ARG A 647 -15.51 9.41 -0.70
N LEU A 648 -15.12 8.95 -1.88
CA LEU A 648 -13.87 8.28 -2.13
C LEU A 648 -12.97 9.21 -2.96
N ILE A 649 -11.71 9.34 -2.60
CA ILE A 649 -10.70 10.11 -3.32
C ILE A 649 -9.64 9.16 -3.92
N PRO A 650 -8.90 9.56 -4.96
CA PRO A 650 -7.82 8.72 -5.49
C PRO A 650 -6.87 8.27 -4.38
N MET A 651 -6.45 7.00 -4.40
CA MET A 651 -5.59 6.40 -3.37
C MET A 651 -4.28 7.16 -3.22
N GLY A 652 -3.71 7.63 -4.34
CA GLY A 652 -2.53 8.48 -4.34
C GLY A 652 -2.71 9.83 -3.66
N ALA A 653 -3.96 10.29 -3.48
CA ALA A 653 -4.28 11.51 -2.74
C ALA A 653 -4.59 11.27 -1.26
N ALA A 654 -4.52 10.02 -0.78
CA ALA A 654 -4.94 9.64 0.57
C ALA A 654 -3.75 9.17 1.42
N SER A 655 -3.40 9.93 2.45
CA SER A 655 -2.41 9.50 3.45
C SER A 655 -2.94 8.39 4.37
N LEU A 656 -4.19 8.51 4.84
CA LEU A 656 -4.94 7.43 5.49
C LEU A 656 -5.85 6.74 4.47
N ARG A 657 -5.89 5.43 4.48
CA ARG A 657 -6.47 4.63 3.40
C ARG A 657 -7.36 3.53 3.92
N ILE A 658 -8.56 3.46 3.36
CA ILE A 658 -9.30 2.21 3.20
C ILE A 658 -9.59 2.13 1.70
N SER A 659 -8.89 1.26 0.98
CA SER A 659 -9.06 1.04 -0.45
C SER A 659 -9.61 -0.36 -0.76
N SER A 660 -9.58 -1.27 0.22
CA SER A 660 -10.21 -2.58 0.17
C SER A 660 -11.35 -2.63 1.20
N PHE A 661 -12.58 -2.69 0.70
CA PHE A 661 -13.80 -2.49 1.46
C PHE A 661 -14.58 -3.79 1.62
N PRO A 662 -15.17 -4.05 2.80
CA PRO A 662 -16.25 -5.01 2.91
C PRO A 662 -17.43 -4.61 2.01
N VAL A 663 -18.14 -5.60 1.48
CA VAL A 663 -19.38 -5.38 0.72
C VAL A 663 -20.57 -5.42 1.68
N ILE A 664 -21.47 -4.44 1.64
CA ILE A 664 -22.71 -4.47 2.42
C ILE A 664 -23.78 -5.30 1.70
N GLY A 665 -24.42 -6.22 2.41
CA GLY A 665 -25.48 -7.08 1.87
C GLY A 665 -26.06 -8.08 2.87
N GLY A 666 -26.75 -9.11 2.38
CA GLY A 666 -27.48 -10.11 3.18
C GLY A 666 -26.62 -11.17 3.90
N GLY A 667 -25.39 -10.84 4.32
CA GLY A 667 -24.49 -11.77 4.99
C GLY A 667 -24.48 -11.64 6.52
N ARG A 668 -23.38 -12.05 7.16
CA ARG A 668 -23.24 -12.04 8.62
C ARG A 668 -22.90 -10.64 9.13
N GLY A 669 -23.27 -10.36 10.38
CA GLY A 669 -22.74 -9.20 11.09
C GLY A 669 -21.25 -9.35 11.37
N TRP A 670 -20.52 -8.24 11.35
CA TRP A 670 -19.08 -8.23 11.63
C TRP A 670 -18.78 -8.66 13.06
N GLN A 671 -17.90 -9.65 13.22
CA GLN A 671 -17.50 -10.19 14.52
C GLN A 671 -16.40 -9.32 15.13
N LEU A 672 -16.43 -9.09 16.44
CA LEU A 672 -15.32 -8.41 17.11
C LEU A 672 -14.06 -9.29 17.14
N PRO A 673 -12.87 -8.69 17.00
CA PRO A 673 -11.62 -9.42 17.17
C PRO A 673 -11.56 -10.09 18.55
N ALA A 674 -11.25 -11.39 18.56
CA ALA A 674 -11.05 -12.19 19.76
C ALA A 674 -9.90 -13.17 19.55
N THR A 675 -9.13 -13.42 20.61
CA THR A 675 -8.07 -14.43 20.62
C THR A 675 -8.68 -15.81 20.89
N PRO A 676 -8.57 -16.77 19.95
CA PRO A 676 -9.09 -18.11 20.14
C PRO A 676 -8.09 -18.98 20.92
N SER A 677 -8.60 -19.83 21.81
CA SER A 677 -7.83 -20.87 22.49
C SER A 677 -8.72 -22.07 22.79
N ALA A 678 -8.13 -23.23 23.10
CA ALA A 678 -8.88 -24.45 23.42
C ALA A 678 -8.12 -25.27 24.47
N SER A 679 -8.82 -26.19 25.14
CA SER A 679 -8.22 -27.19 26.04
C SER A 679 -7.17 -28.04 25.33
N TRP A 680 -7.43 -28.34 24.07
CA TRP A 680 -6.58 -29.11 23.18
C TRP A 680 -6.89 -28.75 21.73
N CYS A 681 -5.90 -28.79 20.85
CA CYS A 681 -6.09 -28.68 19.41
C CYS A 681 -5.17 -29.69 18.74
N PHE A 682 -5.72 -30.55 17.89
CA PHE A 682 -4.92 -31.51 17.13
C PHE A 682 -3.82 -30.80 16.33
N SER A 683 -2.63 -31.39 16.25
CA SER A 683 -1.46 -30.74 15.61
C SER A 683 -1.63 -30.48 14.10
N GLY A 684 -2.56 -31.17 13.44
CA GLY A 684 -2.93 -30.92 12.05
C GLY A 684 -4.00 -29.83 11.86
N ASP A 685 -4.56 -29.31 12.95
CA ASP A 685 -5.64 -28.35 13.00
C ASP A 685 -5.17 -27.00 13.60
N THR A 686 -6.06 -26.01 13.71
CA THR A 686 -5.73 -24.72 14.34
C THR A 686 -6.92 -24.15 15.11
N VAL A 687 -6.66 -23.52 16.26
CA VAL A 687 -7.69 -22.80 17.03
C VAL A 687 -8.25 -21.59 16.27
N THR A 688 -7.48 -21.02 15.32
CA THR A 688 -7.96 -19.92 14.48
C THR A 688 -9.02 -20.33 13.46
N ALA A 689 -9.23 -21.64 13.26
CA ALA A 689 -10.25 -22.12 12.34
C ALA A 689 -11.65 -21.68 12.79
N PHE A 690 -11.96 -21.88 14.08
CA PHE A 690 -13.29 -21.62 14.60
C PHE A 690 -13.61 -20.13 14.81
N ASN A 691 -12.70 -19.20 14.53
CA ASN A 691 -12.96 -17.76 14.53
C ASN A 691 -12.61 -17.05 13.21
N SER A 692 -12.42 -17.83 12.15
CA SER A 692 -11.91 -17.37 10.85
C SER A 692 -12.89 -16.49 10.04
N GLY A 693 -14.15 -16.34 10.49
CA GLY A 693 -15.22 -15.69 9.72
C GLY A 693 -15.74 -16.47 8.50
N TYR A 694 -15.16 -17.63 8.18
CA TYR A 694 -15.64 -18.54 7.12
C TYR A 694 -17.08 -19.06 7.39
N ASP A 695 -17.86 -19.29 6.33
CA ASP A 695 -19.21 -19.86 6.43
C ASP A 695 -19.23 -21.30 5.87
N PRO A 696 -19.26 -22.34 6.74
CA PRO A 696 -19.20 -23.73 6.29
C PRO A 696 -20.43 -24.15 5.49
N THR A 697 -20.20 -24.91 4.42
CA THR A 697 -21.28 -25.43 3.56
C THR A 697 -21.89 -26.73 4.09
N SER A 698 -21.14 -27.49 4.89
CA SER A 698 -21.59 -28.72 5.55
C SER A 698 -20.77 -29.01 6.81
N SER A 699 -21.22 -29.95 7.66
CA SER A 699 -20.45 -30.39 8.83
C SER A 699 -19.19 -31.20 8.47
N TYR A 700 -19.09 -31.69 7.23
CA TYR A 700 -17.90 -32.37 6.70
C TYR A 700 -17.06 -31.46 5.78
N ASP A 701 -17.17 -30.14 5.91
CA ASP A 701 -16.44 -29.22 5.04
C ASP A 701 -14.92 -29.28 5.31
N LEU A 702 -14.18 -29.83 4.34
CA LEU A 702 -12.73 -29.94 4.37
C LEU A 702 -12.02 -28.88 3.50
N SER A 703 -12.77 -27.94 2.92
CA SER A 703 -12.21 -26.92 2.04
C SER A 703 -11.40 -25.85 2.81
N HIS A 704 -11.57 -25.80 4.13
CA HIS A 704 -10.91 -24.85 5.03
C HIS A 704 -10.30 -25.59 6.23
N ARG A 705 -9.38 -24.92 6.93
CA ARG A 705 -8.84 -25.42 8.19
C ARG A 705 -9.96 -25.57 9.22
N ARG A 706 -9.87 -26.61 10.05
CA ARG A 706 -10.81 -26.91 11.13
C ARG A 706 -10.10 -26.88 12.48
N HIS A 707 -10.89 -26.95 13.54
CA HIS A 707 -10.42 -27.25 14.88
C HIS A 707 -11.04 -28.56 15.35
N THR A 708 -10.24 -29.49 15.86
CA THR A 708 -10.73 -30.69 16.53
C THR A 708 -9.98 -30.92 17.84
N TRP A 709 -10.64 -31.58 18.78
CA TRP A 709 -10.02 -32.10 19.99
C TRP A 709 -9.39 -33.49 19.78
N TRP A 710 -9.14 -33.90 18.53
CA TRP A 710 -8.59 -35.22 18.23
C TRP A 710 -7.21 -35.42 18.87
N ASP A 711 -6.93 -36.54 19.55
CA ASP A 711 -7.68 -37.80 19.60
C ASP A 711 -8.49 -38.03 20.90
N HIS A 712 -8.81 -36.97 21.65
CA HIS A 712 -9.61 -37.09 22.86
C HIS A 712 -11.03 -37.55 22.54
N THR A 713 -11.53 -38.56 23.26
CA THR A 713 -12.87 -39.13 23.06
C THR A 713 -13.64 -39.22 24.38
N GLY A 714 -14.96 -38.94 24.35
CA GLY A 714 -15.82 -39.00 25.54
C GLY A 714 -15.47 -38.03 26.67
N THR A 715 -14.49 -37.13 26.51
CA THR A 715 -14.05 -36.16 27.51
C THR A 715 -14.89 -34.88 27.50
N SER A 716 -14.73 -34.06 28.54
CA SER A 716 -15.22 -32.69 28.54
C SER A 716 -14.08 -31.76 28.10
N GLU A 717 -14.32 -31.01 27.02
CA GLU A 717 -13.35 -30.13 26.38
C GLU A 717 -13.87 -28.68 26.35
N TRP A 718 -12.98 -27.71 26.14
CA TRP A 718 -13.39 -26.32 25.97
C TRP A 718 -12.72 -25.63 24.78
N ALA A 719 -13.43 -24.67 24.18
CA ALA A 719 -12.94 -23.70 23.22
C ALA A 719 -13.35 -22.30 23.67
N GLN A 720 -12.47 -21.30 23.54
CA GLN A 720 -12.60 -20.00 24.20
C GLN A 720 -12.26 -18.84 23.26
N TYR A 721 -12.99 -17.74 23.46
CA TYR A 721 -12.65 -16.40 23.00
C TYR A 721 -12.21 -15.53 24.17
N THR A 722 -11.07 -14.85 24.00
CA THR A 722 -10.62 -13.79 24.88
C THR A 722 -10.61 -12.47 24.13
N TYR A 723 -11.28 -11.47 24.68
CA TYR A 723 -11.39 -10.14 24.13
C TYR A 723 -10.39 -9.19 24.81
N PRO A 724 -9.80 -8.24 24.06
CA PRO A 724 -8.84 -7.28 24.63
C PRO A 724 -9.50 -6.27 25.58
N ALA A 725 -10.81 -6.10 25.49
CA ALA A 725 -11.63 -5.29 26.37
C ALA A 725 -12.95 -6.01 26.68
N PRO A 726 -13.67 -5.65 27.77
CA PRO A 726 -14.98 -6.20 28.02
C PRO A 726 -15.92 -6.00 26.81
N VAL A 727 -16.69 -7.03 26.47
CA VAL A 727 -17.72 -7.01 25.41
C VAL A 727 -19.06 -7.39 25.99
N THR A 728 -20.14 -6.87 25.42
CA THR A 728 -21.52 -7.27 25.73
C THR A 728 -21.98 -8.30 24.71
N ILE A 729 -22.38 -9.47 25.17
CA ILE A 729 -22.72 -10.63 24.33
C ILE A 729 -24.18 -10.98 24.55
N THR A 730 -24.94 -11.15 23.46
CA THR A 730 -26.38 -11.46 23.50
C THR A 730 -26.75 -12.78 22.83
N GLY A 731 -25.79 -13.39 22.13
CA GLY A 731 -26.02 -14.66 21.46
C GLY A 731 -24.77 -15.23 20.82
N THR A 732 -24.86 -16.48 20.40
CA THR A 732 -23.79 -17.21 19.72
C THR A 732 -24.36 -18.23 18.73
N GLY A 733 -23.57 -18.66 17.76
CA GLY A 733 -23.88 -19.82 16.92
C GLY A 733 -22.63 -20.66 16.68
N VAL A 734 -22.76 -21.98 16.83
CA VAL A 734 -21.65 -22.94 16.61
C VAL A 734 -21.96 -23.86 15.44
N TYR A 735 -21.01 -23.99 14.51
CA TYR A 735 -21.04 -24.97 13.44
C TYR A 735 -20.08 -26.10 13.77
N TRP A 736 -20.63 -27.28 14.04
CA TRP A 736 -19.85 -28.45 14.45
C TRP A 736 -19.26 -29.18 13.24
N PHE A 737 -18.03 -29.65 13.40
CA PHE A 737 -17.39 -30.60 12.49
C PHE A 737 -17.88 -32.02 12.79
N ASP A 738 -18.20 -32.77 11.75
CA ASP A 738 -18.59 -34.17 11.82
C ASP A 738 -18.10 -34.90 10.57
N ASP A 739 -17.32 -35.96 10.76
CA ASP A 739 -16.74 -36.77 9.68
C ASP A 739 -17.33 -38.19 9.62
N THR A 740 -18.61 -38.33 10.00
CA THR A 740 -19.33 -39.62 9.93
C THR A 740 -19.09 -40.32 8.59
N GLY A 741 -18.57 -41.56 8.68
CA GLY A 741 -18.24 -42.39 7.52
C GLY A 741 -16.77 -42.32 7.07
N HIS A 742 -15.99 -41.36 7.58
CA HIS A 742 -14.59 -41.15 7.19
C HIS A 742 -13.63 -41.14 8.39
N GLY A 743 -14.06 -40.59 9.52
CA GLY A 743 -13.24 -40.48 10.72
C GLY A 743 -14.02 -40.68 12.01
N GLN A 744 -13.44 -40.18 13.10
CA GLN A 744 -13.91 -40.39 14.47
C GLN A 744 -14.30 -39.08 15.19
N CYS A 745 -14.55 -37.99 14.44
CA CYS A 745 -15.12 -36.76 14.98
C CYS A 745 -16.63 -36.71 14.77
N ARG A 746 -17.39 -36.48 15.84
CA ARG A 746 -18.84 -36.28 15.80
C ARG A 746 -19.23 -34.96 16.43
N VAL A 747 -20.42 -34.47 16.12
CA VAL A 747 -21.05 -33.43 16.95
C VAL A 747 -21.09 -33.88 18.42
N PRO A 748 -20.89 -32.97 19.40
CA PRO A 748 -20.78 -33.36 20.81
C PRO A 748 -22.07 -34.02 21.33
N ALA A 749 -21.98 -34.70 22.47
CA ALA A 749 -23.15 -35.22 23.18
C ALA A 749 -24.00 -34.08 23.75
N SER A 750 -23.33 -33.06 24.30
CA SER A 750 -23.93 -31.82 24.77
C SER A 750 -22.88 -30.72 24.82
N TRP A 751 -23.32 -29.47 24.95
CA TRP A 751 -22.43 -28.35 25.24
C TRP A 751 -23.18 -27.26 26.00
N ARG A 752 -22.43 -26.34 26.58
CA ARG A 752 -22.94 -25.12 27.19
C ARG A 752 -21.97 -23.96 26.98
N LEU A 753 -22.44 -22.76 27.27
CA LEU A 753 -21.65 -21.55 27.23
C LEU A 753 -21.35 -21.06 28.64
N GLU A 754 -20.10 -20.69 28.88
CA GLU A 754 -19.65 -20.04 30.12
C GLU A 754 -19.00 -18.70 29.80
N TYR A 755 -19.15 -17.72 30.69
CA TYR A 755 -18.50 -16.42 30.61
C TYR A 755 -17.62 -16.18 31.83
N LEU A 756 -16.57 -15.38 31.65
CA LEU A 756 -15.70 -14.96 32.74
C LEU A 756 -16.36 -13.79 33.48
N THR A 757 -16.68 -14.00 34.75
CA THR A 757 -17.26 -12.95 35.61
C THR A 757 -16.24 -11.86 35.92
N SER A 758 -16.71 -10.69 36.37
CA SER A 758 -15.84 -9.59 36.81
C SER A 758 -14.91 -9.98 37.97
N GLY A 759 -15.29 -10.99 38.77
CA GLY A 759 -14.46 -11.59 39.82
C GLY A 759 -13.44 -12.62 39.34
N GLY A 760 -13.29 -12.83 38.02
CA GLY A 760 -12.31 -13.75 37.43
C GLY A 760 -12.69 -15.23 37.50
N SER A 761 -13.94 -15.56 37.85
CA SER A 761 -14.45 -16.94 37.89
C SER A 761 -15.32 -17.24 36.68
N TRP A 762 -15.29 -18.47 36.17
CA TRP A 762 -16.18 -18.93 35.10
C TRP A 762 -17.58 -19.24 35.64
N ALA A 763 -18.60 -18.77 34.95
CA ALA A 763 -20.00 -19.06 35.26
C ALA A 763 -20.78 -19.41 33.99
N ALA A 764 -21.79 -20.27 34.12
CA ALA A 764 -22.71 -20.56 33.02
C ALA A 764 -23.48 -19.30 32.59
N VAL A 765 -23.72 -19.15 31.30
CA VAL A 765 -24.51 -18.03 30.77
C VAL A 765 -25.97 -18.19 31.21
N PRO A 766 -26.53 -17.22 31.97
CA PRO A 766 -27.87 -17.36 32.53
C PRO A 766 -28.94 -17.23 31.45
N GLY A 767 -30.03 -18.00 31.57
CA GLY A 767 -31.21 -17.85 30.71
C GLY A 767 -30.98 -18.18 29.23
N ALA A 768 -29.97 -18.99 28.90
CA ALA A 768 -29.70 -19.41 27.54
C ALA A 768 -30.81 -20.29 26.96
N SER A 769 -31.10 -20.11 25.67
CA SER A 769 -31.92 -21.04 24.89
C SER A 769 -31.21 -22.39 24.69
N ALA A 770 -31.87 -23.34 24.02
CA ALA A 770 -31.37 -24.70 23.88
C ALA A 770 -30.03 -24.79 23.13
N TYR A 771 -29.08 -25.55 23.68
CA TYR A 771 -27.78 -25.85 23.06
C TYR A 771 -27.89 -27.02 22.06
N GLY A 772 -28.14 -26.70 20.79
CA GLY A 772 -28.32 -27.70 19.72
C GLY A 772 -27.03 -28.36 19.23
N VAL A 773 -27.16 -29.52 18.59
CA VAL A 773 -26.05 -30.26 17.92
C VAL A 773 -26.43 -30.70 16.50
N ALA A 774 -27.27 -29.91 15.83
CA ALA A 774 -27.69 -30.16 14.46
C ALA A 774 -26.48 -30.13 13.50
N LEU A 775 -26.49 -31.08 12.55
CA LEU A 775 -25.56 -31.13 11.44
C LEU A 775 -25.93 -30.09 10.37
N ASN A 776 -24.92 -29.64 9.63
CA ASN A 776 -25.07 -28.77 8.45
C ASN A 776 -25.77 -27.43 8.74
N ALA A 777 -25.68 -26.94 9.96
CA ALA A 777 -26.31 -25.68 10.38
C ALA A 777 -25.58 -25.06 11.57
N TYR A 778 -25.78 -23.75 11.76
CA TYR A 778 -25.42 -23.09 13.01
C TYR A 778 -26.38 -23.48 14.12
N ASN A 779 -25.81 -23.91 15.24
CA ASN A 779 -26.52 -24.15 16.47
C ASN A 779 -26.57 -22.84 17.27
N SER A 780 -27.59 -22.05 17.01
CA SER A 780 -27.76 -20.69 17.55
C SER A 780 -28.37 -20.69 18.95
N VAL A 781 -27.78 -19.91 19.85
CA VAL A 781 -28.19 -19.75 21.23
C VAL A 781 -28.33 -18.25 21.54
N THR A 782 -29.43 -17.85 22.15
CA THR A 782 -29.68 -16.48 22.62
C THR A 782 -29.82 -16.47 24.14
N PHE A 783 -29.49 -15.34 24.76
CA PHE A 783 -29.54 -15.17 26.22
C PHE A 783 -29.62 -13.67 26.59
N PRO A 784 -30.09 -13.33 27.81
CA PRO A 784 -29.88 -12.01 28.39
C PRO A 784 -28.41 -11.58 28.30
N ALA A 785 -28.18 -10.31 27.98
CA ALA A 785 -26.85 -9.79 27.72
C ALA A 785 -25.88 -10.05 28.88
N VAL A 786 -24.69 -10.60 28.58
CA VAL A 786 -23.59 -10.75 29.53
C VAL A 786 -22.42 -9.86 29.13
N THR A 787 -21.80 -9.17 30.08
CA THR A 787 -20.57 -8.40 29.85
C THR A 787 -19.37 -9.19 30.36
N THR A 788 -18.39 -9.46 29.50
CA THR A 788 -17.24 -10.29 29.84
C THR A 788 -16.00 -9.96 28.99
N THR A 789 -14.82 -10.35 29.46
CA THR A 789 -13.58 -10.37 28.66
C THR A 789 -13.28 -11.74 28.08
N ALA A 790 -14.01 -12.80 28.48
CA ALA A 790 -13.83 -14.12 27.90
C ALA A 790 -15.11 -14.96 27.91
N LEU A 791 -15.31 -15.71 26.84
CA LEU A 791 -16.43 -16.62 26.63
C LEU A 791 -15.86 -17.99 26.26
N ARG A 792 -16.39 -19.09 26.80
CA ARG A 792 -15.99 -20.44 26.40
C ARG A 792 -17.16 -21.38 26.19
N ILE A 793 -17.06 -22.19 25.14
CA ILE A 793 -17.84 -23.40 24.96
C ILE A 793 -17.24 -24.47 25.87
N VAL A 794 -18.09 -25.17 26.62
CA VAL A 794 -17.73 -26.42 27.29
C VAL A 794 -18.52 -27.54 26.63
N ALA A 795 -17.84 -28.39 25.87
CA ALA A 795 -18.43 -29.48 25.10
C ALA A 795 -18.15 -30.83 25.77
N GLN A 796 -19.18 -31.67 25.88
CA GLN A 796 -19.05 -33.06 26.29
C GLN A 796 -19.02 -33.92 25.04
N LEU A 797 -17.88 -34.57 24.76
CA LEU A 797 -17.72 -35.44 23.61
C LEU A 797 -18.49 -36.76 23.81
N ARG A 798 -18.86 -37.40 22.69
CA ARG A 798 -19.56 -38.69 22.72
C ARG A 798 -18.58 -39.81 23.09
N ALA A 799 -19.06 -40.83 23.79
CA ALA A 799 -18.23 -42.00 24.10
C ALA A 799 -17.68 -42.63 22.80
N GLY A 800 -16.36 -42.84 22.74
CA GLY A 800 -15.67 -43.43 21.58
C GLY A 800 -15.49 -42.51 20.37
N PHE A 801 -15.90 -41.23 20.45
CA PHE A 801 -15.72 -40.25 19.39
C PHE A 801 -15.13 -38.95 19.93
N SER A 802 -14.33 -38.28 19.09
CA SER A 802 -13.88 -36.92 19.31
C SER A 802 -14.92 -35.93 18.77
N GLY A 803 -14.58 -34.64 18.75
CA GLY A 803 -15.40 -33.58 18.18
C GLY A 803 -14.57 -32.43 17.65
N GLY A 804 -15.22 -31.50 16.96
CA GLY A 804 -14.56 -30.31 16.44
C GLY A 804 -15.52 -29.20 16.05
N ILE A 805 -14.98 -28.01 15.82
CA ILE A 805 -15.70 -26.81 15.45
C ILE A 805 -15.16 -26.33 14.10
N LEU A 806 -16.06 -26.09 13.16
CA LEU A 806 -15.74 -25.42 11.89
C LEU A 806 -15.82 -23.90 12.03
N GLN A 807 -16.82 -23.40 12.75
CA GLN A 807 -16.99 -21.97 13.00
C GLN A 807 -17.75 -21.69 14.30
N TRP A 808 -17.38 -20.62 14.99
CA TRP A 808 -18.06 -20.12 16.17
C TRP A 808 -18.30 -18.61 16.06
N ALA A 809 -19.54 -18.20 15.83
CA ALA A 809 -19.96 -16.80 15.76
C ALA A 809 -20.49 -16.32 17.11
N VAL A 810 -20.18 -15.09 17.49
CA VAL A 810 -20.63 -14.47 18.74
C VAL A 810 -21.18 -13.07 18.45
N THR A 811 -22.43 -12.85 18.82
CA THR A 811 -23.07 -11.53 18.75
C THR A 811 -22.54 -10.69 19.91
N ALA A 812 -21.41 -10.03 19.66
CA ALA A 812 -20.72 -9.17 20.61
C ALA A 812 -20.69 -7.72 20.12
N THR A 813 -20.89 -6.80 21.06
CA THR A 813 -20.56 -5.38 20.90
C THR A 813 -19.49 -5.00 21.92
N PRO A 814 -18.61 -4.03 21.64
CA PRO A 814 -17.69 -3.54 22.67
C PRO A 814 -18.51 -3.12 23.88
N ALA A 815 -18.12 -3.53 25.08
CA ALA A 815 -18.67 -2.96 26.30
C ALA A 815 -18.01 -1.60 26.55
N THR A 816 -18.08 -0.73 25.54
CA THR A 816 -17.99 0.69 25.74
C THR A 816 -19.25 1.16 26.45
N VAL A 817 -19.15 2.29 27.15
CA VAL A 817 -20.23 3.05 27.79
C VAL A 817 -21.59 2.65 27.19
N ARG A 818 -22.38 1.92 27.96
CA ARG A 818 -23.77 1.58 27.62
C ARG A 818 -24.49 2.86 27.23
N ALA A 819 -25.00 2.91 26.01
CA ALA A 819 -25.74 4.06 25.50
C ALA A 819 -26.92 4.37 26.43
N GLY A 820 -27.13 5.65 26.72
CA GLY A 820 -28.20 6.10 27.62
C GLY A 820 -27.95 5.86 29.12
N VAL A 821 -26.81 5.29 29.51
CA VAL A 821 -26.45 5.13 30.93
C VAL A 821 -25.64 6.33 31.42
N TRP A 822 -25.90 6.74 32.65
CA TRP A 822 -25.18 7.79 33.35
C TRP A 822 -24.12 7.17 34.26
N TYR A 823 -22.87 7.60 34.11
CA TYR A 823 -21.73 7.08 34.84
C TYR A 823 -21.21 8.10 35.83
N ARG A 824 -20.70 7.59 36.94
CA ARG A 824 -19.70 8.30 37.73
C ARG A 824 -18.32 7.95 37.19
N VAL A 825 -17.53 8.97 36.90
CA VAL A 825 -16.18 8.81 36.35
C VAL A 825 -15.19 8.93 37.50
N GLN A 826 -14.80 7.79 38.08
CA GLN A 826 -13.97 7.71 39.29
C GLN A 826 -12.48 7.78 38.94
N ASN A 827 -11.73 8.67 39.58
CA ASN A 827 -10.28 8.76 39.50
C ASN A 827 -9.61 7.68 40.34
N LEU A 828 -8.57 7.03 39.81
CA LEU A 828 -7.89 5.91 40.47
C LEU A 828 -6.95 6.36 41.59
N ASN A 829 -6.40 7.58 41.51
CA ASN A 829 -5.50 8.10 42.53
C ASN A 829 -6.25 8.51 43.81
N SER A 830 -7.39 9.18 43.65
CA SER A 830 -8.16 9.74 44.78
C SER A 830 -9.37 8.90 45.20
N GLY A 831 -9.89 8.02 44.33
CA GLY A 831 -11.16 7.34 44.52
C GLY A 831 -12.40 8.24 44.37
N LYS A 832 -12.21 9.52 44.01
CA LYS A 832 -13.26 10.54 43.84
C LYS A 832 -13.81 10.57 42.43
N VAL A 833 -14.94 11.22 42.21
CA VAL A 833 -15.63 11.23 40.92
C VAL A 833 -15.56 12.60 40.25
N LEU A 834 -15.61 12.60 38.91
CA LEU A 834 -15.68 13.79 38.08
C LEU A 834 -16.97 14.58 38.37
N ALA A 835 -16.84 15.87 38.68
CA ALA A 835 -17.91 16.73 39.13
C ALA A 835 -17.83 18.11 38.46
N VAL A 836 -18.94 18.84 38.40
CA VAL A 836 -18.94 20.24 37.97
C VAL A 836 -18.97 21.12 39.20
N SER A 837 -18.00 22.04 39.32
CA SER A 837 -17.86 22.90 40.50
C SER A 837 -19.17 23.64 40.81
N GLY A 838 -19.66 23.44 42.05
CA GLY A 838 -20.91 24.04 42.53
C GLY A 838 -22.18 23.57 41.82
N ALA A 839 -22.14 22.41 41.15
CA ALA A 839 -23.23 21.90 40.30
C ALA A 839 -23.73 22.94 39.28
N SER A 840 -22.83 23.81 38.81
CA SER A 840 -23.18 24.89 37.90
C SER A 840 -23.71 24.36 36.57
N THR A 841 -24.64 25.10 35.96
CA THR A 841 -25.13 24.85 34.59
C THR A 841 -24.57 25.86 33.58
N ALA A 842 -23.71 26.79 34.02
CA ALA A 842 -23.10 27.81 33.17
C ALA A 842 -22.01 27.22 32.25
N ASP A 843 -21.78 27.88 31.11
CA ASP A 843 -20.61 27.59 30.27
C ASP A 843 -19.34 28.00 30.99
N SER A 844 -18.25 27.31 30.68
CA SER A 844 -16.93 27.50 31.30
C SER A 844 -16.90 27.24 32.81
N ALA A 845 -17.91 26.55 33.35
CA ALA A 845 -17.84 26.08 34.73
C ALA A 845 -16.76 24.99 34.85
N ASN A 846 -15.91 25.13 35.87
CA ASN A 846 -14.79 24.22 36.10
C ASN A 846 -15.27 22.80 36.36
N VAL A 847 -14.58 21.85 35.73
CA VAL A 847 -14.72 20.43 36.06
C VAL A 847 -13.65 20.07 37.08
N THR A 848 -14.08 19.41 38.15
CA THR A 848 -13.28 19.08 39.32
C THR A 848 -13.44 17.60 39.65
N GLN A 849 -12.72 17.12 40.65
CA GLN A 849 -13.09 15.88 41.35
C GLN A 849 -13.75 16.19 42.70
N TRP A 850 -14.67 15.33 43.12
CA TRP A 850 -15.34 15.44 44.41
C TRP A 850 -15.73 14.06 44.96
N ALA A 851 -15.85 13.93 46.28
CA ALA A 851 -16.43 12.75 46.90
C ALA A 851 -17.85 12.49 46.38
N ASP A 852 -18.17 11.26 45.98
CA ASP A 852 -19.51 11.00 45.44
C ASP A 852 -20.61 11.21 46.51
N ASN A 853 -21.49 12.18 46.27
CA ASN A 853 -22.56 12.60 47.17
C ASN A 853 -23.96 12.31 46.60
N GLY A 854 -24.05 11.62 45.45
CA GLY A 854 -25.32 11.26 44.83
C GLY A 854 -25.92 12.28 43.86
N THR A 855 -25.33 13.48 43.67
CA THR A 855 -25.92 14.54 42.84
C THR A 855 -25.70 14.32 41.34
N THR A 856 -26.55 14.96 40.53
CA THR A 856 -26.57 14.82 39.06
C THR A 856 -25.39 15.44 38.35
N ASP A 857 -24.68 16.39 38.97
CA ASP A 857 -23.48 16.99 38.39
C ASP A 857 -22.27 16.03 38.41
N HIS A 858 -22.35 14.92 39.15
CA HIS A 858 -21.38 13.83 39.13
C HIS A 858 -21.66 12.77 38.05
N LEU A 859 -22.78 12.90 37.34
CA LEU A 859 -23.28 11.91 36.39
C LEU A 859 -23.00 12.35 34.94
N TRP A 860 -22.32 11.47 34.21
CA TRP A 860 -21.84 11.73 32.85
C TRP A 860 -22.27 10.62 31.89
N ARG A 861 -22.83 11.00 30.74
CA ARG A 861 -23.18 10.09 29.65
C ARG A 861 -22.16 10.25 28.53
N PHE A 862 -21.75 9.15 27.90
CA PHE A 862 -20.82 9.20 26.78
C PHE A 862 -21.58 8.88 25.50
N ASP A 863 -21.79 9.89 24.68
CA ASP A 863 -22.48 9.78 23.41
C ASP A 863 -21.45 9.48 22.32
N HIS A 864 -21.46 8.24 21.81
CA HIS A 864 -20.51 7.77 20.79
C HIS A 864 -20.76 8.45 19.45
N VAL A 865 -19.70 9.01 18.84
CA VAL A 865 -19.77 9.71 17.54
C VAL A 865 -18.99 9.00 16.42
N GLY A 866 -18.50 7.79 16.67
CA GLY A 866 -17.72 6.98 15.71
C GLY A 866 -16.23 6.86 16.08
N ASN A 867 -15.53 5.84 15.59
CA ASN A 867 -14.08 5.62 15.81
C ASN A 867 -13.61 5.68 17.27
N ASN A 868 -14.41 5.19 18.22
CA ASN A 868 -14.08 5.25 19.66
C ASN A 868 -14.00 6.69 20.21
N TRP A 869 -14.59 7.68 19.52
CA TRP A 869 -14.76 9.06 20.02
C TRP A 869 -16.14 9.27 20.64
N TYR A 870 -16.17 10.10 21.67
CA TYR A 870 -17.33 10.39 22.50
C TYR A 870 -17.46 11.87 22.78
N LYS A 871 -18.71 12.34 22.79
CA LYS A 871 -19.11 13.55 23.52
C LYS A 871 -19.47 13.14 24.93
N ILE A 872 -18.86 13.74 25.94
CA ILE A 872 -19.10 13.41 27.35
C ILE A 872 -20.03 14.46 27.95
N VAL A 873 -21.29 14.09 28.19
CA VAL A 873 -22.39 14.98 28.57
C VAL A 873 -22.63 14.92 30.07
N ASN A 874 -22.68 16.06 30.74
CA ASN A 874 -23.07 16.14 32.15
C ASN A 874 -24.61 16.07 32.29
N GLN A 875 -25.12 15.28 33.25
CA GLN A 875 -26.57 15.11 33.43
C GLN A 875 -27.25 16.37 33.93
N ASN A 876 -26.59 17.12 34.82
CA ASN A 876 -27.17 18.28 35.46
C ASN A 876 -27.34 19.47 34.50
N SER A 877 -26.36 19.70 33.63
CA SER A 877 -26.35 20.84 32.71
C SER A 877 -26.73 20.50 31.27
N GLY A 878 -26.60 19.24 30.85
CA GLY A 878 -26.69 18.82 29.45
C GLY A 878 -25.50 19.26 28.57
N LYS A 879 -24.45 19.82 29.18
CA LYS A 879 -23.27 20.37 28.49
C LYS A 879 -22.14 19.35 28.38
N LEU A 880 -21.20 19.62 27.48
CA LEU A 880 -20.09 18.74 27.15
C LEU A 880 -18.86 19.03 28.00
N LEU A 881 -18.10 17.98 28.31
CA LEU A 881 -16.73 18.08 28.77
C LEU A 881 -15.85 18.69 27.67
N ALA A 882 -15.14 19.77 27.99
CA ALA A 882 -14.40 20.59 27.04
C ALA A 882 -13.06 21.05 27.61
N VAL A 883 -12.07 21.28 26.76
CA VAL A 883 -10.79 21.88 27.18
C VAL A 883 -10.88 23.40 27.02
N GLN A 884 -10.59 24.13 28.08
CA GLN A 884 -10.72 25.58 28.06
C GLN A 884 -9.90 26.20 26.91
N ASN A 885 -10.58 27.02 26.11
CA ASN A 885 -10.03 27.74 24.95
C ASN A 885 -9.33 26.84 23.91
N MET A 886 -9.71 25.56 23.80
CA MET A 886 -9.05 24.59 22.90
C MET A 886 -7.53 24.50 23.12
N SER A 887 -7.08 24.73 24.36
CA SER A 887 -5.64 24.71 24.65
C SER A 887 -5.03 23.34 24.32
N GLN A 888 -3.78 23.33 23.86
CA GLN A 888 -2.96 22.12 23.70
C GLN A 888 -1.90 21.98 24.80
N ALA A 889 -1.88 22.90 25.77
CA ALA A 889 -0.88 22.90 26.83
C ALA A 889 -1.22 21.89 27.93
N ASN A 890 -0.17 21.33 28.53
CA ASN A 890 -0.26 20.60 29.80
C ASN A 890 -0.87 21.50 30.89
N SER A 891 -1.64 20.87 31.76
CA SER A 891 -2.37 21.52 32.85
C SER A 891 -3.44 22.54 32.41
N ALA A 892 -3.83 22.54 31.12
CA ALA A 892 -4.97 23.35 30.69
C ALA A 892 -6.26 22.88 31.40
N PRO A 893 -7.06 23.81 31.96
CA PRO A 893 -8.28 23.46 32.68
C PRO A 893 -9.31 22.78 31.78
N VAL A 894 -10.00 21.79 32.36
CA VAL A 894 -11.18 21.19 31.77
C VAL A 894 -12.43 21.82 32.39
N GLN A 895 -13.40 22.10 31.52
CA GLN A 895 -14.63 22.79 31.85
C GLN A 895 -15.82 22.06 31.23
N GLN A 896 -17.03 22.49 31.58
CA GLN A 896 -18.21 22.16 30.77
C GLN A 896 -18.55 23.32 29.82
N PHE A 897 -19.02 23.00 28.62
CA PHE A 897 -19.41 23.99 27.63
C PHE A 897 -20.53 23.48 26.72
N ALA A 898 -21.35 24.38 26.19
CA ALA A 898 -22.35 24.06 25.17
C ALA A 898 -21.69 23.46 23.91
N ASP A 899 -22.37 22.53 23.24
CA ASP A 899 -21.79 21.87 22.06
C ASP A 899 -21.59 22.85 20.88
N SER A 900 -20.34 23.21 20.64
CA SER A 900 -19.89 24.07 19.53
C SER A 900 -19.53 23.27 18.26
N GLY A 901 -19.49 21.94 18.34
CA GLY A 901 -18.95 21.08 17.30
C GLY A 901 -17.42 21.07 17.16
N SER A 902 -16.68 21.70 18.09
CA SER A 902 -15.21 21.75 18.06
C SER A 902 -14.54 20.49 18.62
N ASP A 903 -13.32 20.22 18.17
CA ASP A 903 -12.58 18.99 18.49
C ASP A 903 -12.21 18.87 19.98
N ASP A 904 -12.14 19.97 20.73
CA ASP A 904 -11.86 19.94 22.17
C ASP A 904 -13.00 19.32 23.00
N HIS A 905 -14.17 19.10 22.39
CA HIS A 905 -15.31 18.40 23.00
C HIS A 905 -15.31 16.89 22.73
N LEU A 906 -14.37 16.40 21.92
CA LEU A 906 -14.33 15.01 21.49
C LEU A 906 -13.24 14.25 22.26
N TRP A 907 -13.65 13.13 22.86
CA TRP A 907 -12.81 12.34 23.76
C TRP A 907 -12.77 10.88 23.36
N GLN A 908 -11.61 10.26 23.42
CA GLN A 908 -11.41 8.84 23.18
C GLN A 908 -11.13 8.09 24.47
N LEU A 909 -11.73 6.92 24.62
CA LEU A 909 -11.51 6.05 25.76
C LEU A 909 -10.42 5.03 25.43
N LEU A 910 -9.29 5.10 26.14
CA LEU A 910 -8.14 4.21 25.99
C LEU A 910 -8.11 3.23 27.15
N GLY A 911 -8.62 2.01 26.93
CA GLY A 911 -8.64 0.95 27.94
C GLY A 911 -7.27 0.34 28.23
N ASP A 912 -7.10 -0.23 29.42
CA ASP A 912 -5.89 -0.97 29.82
C ASP A 912 -6.12 -2.44 30.22
N GLY A 913 -7.30 -2.99 29.90
CA GLY A 913 -7.63 -4.41 30.10
C GLY A 913 -8.14 -4.79 31.51
N ALA A 914 -8.05 -3.91 32.52
CA ALA A 914 -8.53 -4.20 33.88
C ALA A 914 -9.73 -3.31 34.33
N GLY A 915 -10.57 -2.90 33.38
CA GLY A 915 -11.70 -2.00 33.64
C GLY A 915 -11.31 -0.56 33.94
N ARG A 916 -10.06 -0.16 33.65
CA ARG A 916 -9.57 1.22 33.77
C ARG A 916 -9.42 1.83 32.37
N ILE A 917 -9.61 3.13 32.30
CA ILE A 917 -9.54 3.91 31.06
C ILE A 917 -8.71 5.17 31.25
N ARG A 918 -8.07 5.63 30.18
CA ARG A 918 -7.63 7.02 30.03
C ARG A 918 -8.60 7.71 29.07
N ILE A 919 -8.83 9.00 29.27
CA ILE A 919 -9.78 9.78 28.46
C ILE A 919 -8.94 10.82 27.69
N ARG A 920 -8.73 10.58 26.39
CA ARG A 920 -7.84 11.39 25.54
C ARG A 920 -8.62 12.41 24.73
N ASN A 921 -8.20 13.67 24.72
CA ASN A 921 -8.83 14.71 23.92
C ASN A 921 -8.40 14.62 22.44
N LEU A 922 -9.32 14.86 21.50
CA LEU A 922 -9.02 14.82 20.06
C LEU A 922 -8.11 15.97 19.63
N HIS A 923 -8.38 17.19 20.10
CA HIS A 923 -7.68 18.39 19.64
C HIS A 923 -6.21 18.44 20.09
N SER A 924 -5.93 18.04 21.34
CA SER A 924 -4.59 18.12 21.92
C SER A 924 -3.83 16.79 21.89
N GLY A 925 -4.53 15.65 21.82
CA GLY A 925 -3.93 14.32 22.02
C GLY A 925 -3.54 14.01 23.47
N LEU A 926 -3.77 14.94 24.41
CA LEU A 926 -3.47 14.81 25.84
C LEU A 926 -4.59 14.06 26.58
N VAL A 927 -4.29 13.53 27.78
CA VAL A 927 -5.23 12.76 28.59
C VAL A 927 -5.79 13.55 29.78
N LEU A 928 -7.01 13.23 30.18
CA LEU A 928 -7.69 13.79 31.34
C LEU A 928 -6.99 13.36 32.64
N GLY A 929 -6.58 14.33 33.45
CA GLY A 929 -5.89 14.14 34.72
C GLY A 929 -6.39 15.07 35.82
N VAL A 930 -5.84 14.93 37.03
CA VAL A 930 -6.17 15.82 38.15
C VAL A 930 -4.96 16.67 38.46
N SER A 931 -5.15 17.99 38.51
CA SER A 931 -4.05 18.94 38.71
C SER A 931 -3.22 18.59 39.96
N GLY A 932 -1.91 18.44 39.76
CA GLY A 932 -0.95 18.11 40.81
C GLY A 932 -1.18 16.76 41.48
N MET A 933 -1.88 15.82 40.84
CA MET A 933 -2.29 14.53 41.43
C MET A 933 -3.05 14.69 42.76
N SER A 934 -3.72 15.84 42.95
CA SER A 934 -4.39 16.14 44.21
C SER A 934 -5.45 15.09 44.52
N THR A 935 -5.65 14.81 45.81
CA THR A 935 -6.75 13.98 46.30
C THR A 935 -7.82 14.80 47.02
N ALA A 936 -7.71 16.14 47.02
CA ALA A 936 -8.67 17.04 47.64
C ALA A 936 -9.99 17.16 46.85
N ASP A 937 -11.08 17.45 47.55
CA ASP A 937 -12.34 17.85 46.91
C ASP A 937 -12.18 19.22 46.24
N GLY A 938 -12.78 19.39 45.07
CA GLY A 938 -12.69 20.61 44.28
C GLY A 938 -11.38 20.76 43.51
N ALA A 939 -10.50 19.75 43.53
CA ALA A 939 -9.28 19.79 42.74
C ALA A 939 -9.62 19.85 41.23
N GLN A 940 -8.98 20.78 40.53
CA GLN A 940 -9.22 21.05 39.12
C GLN A 940 -8.82 19.84 38.26
N VAL A 941 -9.71 19.47 37.34
CA VAL A 941 -9.41 18.49 36.30
C VAL A 941 -8.77 19.23 35.12
N VAL A 942 -7.71 18.63 34.58
CA VAL A 942 -6.89 19.21 33.52
C VAL A 942 -6.66 18.18 32.42
N GLN A 943 -6.09 18.62 31.31
CA GLN A 943 -5.40 17.70 30.38
C GLN A 943 -3.89 17.69 30.64
N PHE A 944 -3.24 16.57 30.37
CA PHE A 944 -1.80 16.42 30.52
C PHE A 944 -1.25 15.33 29.59
N GLU A 945 0.04 15.39 29.27
CA GLU A 945 0.76 14.32 28.59
C GLU A 945 0.67 13.01 29.39
N ASP A 946 0.41 11.89 28.72
CA ASP A 946 0.28 10.61 29.41
C ASP A 946 1.64 10.07 29.88
N ASN A 947 2.00 10.40 31.12
CA ASN A 947 3.19 9.91 31.82
C ASN A 947 2.93 8.63 32.65
N GLY A 948 1.74 8.02 32.51
CA GLY A 948 1.38 6.77 33.16
C GLY A 948 1.00 6.86 34.64
N THR A 949 0.89 8.06 35.24
CA THR A 949 0.48 8.23 36.63
C THR A 949 -0.97 7.80 36.89
N ALA A 950 -1.30 7.58 38.17
CA ALA A 950 -2.62 7.06 38.56
C ALA A 950 -3.76 8.08 38.40
N ASP A 951 -3.46 9.38 38.45
CA ASP A 951 -4.46 10.44 38.33
C ASP A 951 -4.97 10.63 36.88
N HIS A 952 -4.25 10.08 35.89
CA HIS A 952 -4.73 10.01 34.50
C HIS A 952 -5.66 8.82 34.24
N ARG A 953 -5.83 7.94 35.22
CA ARG A 953 -6.59 6.68 35.08
C ARG A 953 -7.94 6.80 35.77
N TRP A 954 -8.97 6.39 35.05
CA TRP A 954 -10.36 6.51 35.47
C TRP A 954 -11.09 5.16 35.40
N ARG A 955 -12.19 5.06 36.14
CA ARG A 955 -13.16 3.96 36.11
C ARG A 955 -14.55 4.53 35.86
N LEU A 956 -15.34 3.83 35.05
CA LEU A 956 -16.73 4.16 34.83
C LEU A 956 -17.60 3.30 35.75
N LEU A 957 -18.32 3.94 36.66
CA LEU A 957 -19.27 3.30 37.57
C LEU A 957 -20.68 3.64 37.08
N GLY A 958 -21.36 2.67 36.45
CA GLY A 958 -22.66 2.86 35.80
C GLY A 958 -23.81 2.17 36.51
#